data_AF-A0A0P0EKJ4-F1
#
_entry.id   AF-A0A0P0EKJ4-F1
#
_cell.length_a   1.000
_cell.length_b   1.000
_cell.length_c   1.000
_cell.angle_alpha   90.00
_cell.angle_beta   90.00
_cell.angle_gamma   90.00
#
_symmetry.space_group_name_H-M   'P 1'
#
loop_
_entity.id
_entity.type
_entity.pdbx_description
1 polymer ?
#
loop_
_entity_poly.entity_id
_entity_poly.type
_entity_poly.pdbx_seq_one_letter_code
_entity_poly.pdbx_strand_id
1 'polypeptide(L)'
;MSGLARTRGRNGNDTMSPAPKRKLIEVSLPLKAINDAAQHEKSVPRRGHPSTMHLYWAPRPLATARAVLFSQLVDDPSSHPEEFPTEQAQNAERARLHALLAELVRWENSNNRELLAQAKEEIQRSNPGSPLSFLDPFSGGGAIPLEAQRLGLNASASDLNPVAVLRTKGLIEIPPRFEGLAPVSPNAEGRATPWERAEGLAEDVRAYGRVVRDEAKRRLADTYPTVTAPGGTEHKVIAWIWARTVQNPNPANPIEVPIVATWWLSKKKGKEAYIVPSIRDGRVVYDIRRDAHGPTGSDDGTRVGRGAVSIADGTPISADYIKSEGSAGRLGAHLIAIVADGTRGRLYLPPTTEHVLAANVARPADVPDQELPYDPRNIWTPPYGLTRFSDLFTNRQLTILTTLSDLITEARSSAIGDAVASGLERGDRLEDGGRGAIAYGDAVATYLSFAISKLADWSSTSCSWINTIEGVRDTFARQSIPMAWDYAEINPFSDSVGNFLSHVMWVAAGVAAMPASANLPGTSLQADASTRSYEGLVVSTDPPYYDNISYADLSDFFYVWLRRSIGDIHRKTLGTVLTPKSEELVASQYRHDGKSNAAAFFVDGFNRVFSRIRHGANPDVPMTVYYAYKQQDTRGAGTSSTGWHTLLDGLIGAGWEISATWPMRSERSGRMLSVGTNALASSIVLACRPRPLDAQATTRRAFVAALKSELPGALRDLLSGDIAPVDLAQAAIGPGIAVFSRYSRVRESDGSDMSVRDALLLINATLVG
;
A
#
# COMPACT_ATOMS: atom_id res chain seq x y z
N MET A 1 55.70 61.61 -2.16
CA MET A 1 55.77 60.93 -0.84
C MET A 1 54.65 59.90 -0.77
N SER A 2 54.92 58.77 -0.11
CA SER A 2 54.16 57.51 -0.08
C SER A 2 54.38 56.64 -1.35
N GLY A 3 54.87 55.41 -1.30
CA GLY A 3 55.19 54.52 -0.19
C GLY A 3 54.71 53.11 -0.52
N LEU A 4 55.53 52.31 -1.22
CA LEU A 4 55.27 50.89 -1.46
C LEU A 4 55.18 50.13 -0.12
N ALA A 5 54.11 49.35 0.08
CA ALA A 5 54.04 48.33 1.11
C ALA A 5 53.47 47.03 0.53
N ARG A 6 54.33 46.01 0.50
CA ARG A 6 54.04 44.60 0.19
C ARG A 6 53.01 44.04 1.17
N THR A 7 51.88 43.54 0.69
CA THR A 7 51.03 42.62 1.44
C THR A 7 51.53 41.20 1.25
N ARG A 8 52.02 40.62 2.36
CA ARG A 8 52.46 39.23 2.48
C ARG A 8 51.28 38.28 2.24
N GLY A 9 51.53 37.23 1.46
CA GLY A 9 50.64 36.09 1.31
C GLY A 9 50.30 35.50 2.68
N ARG A 10 48.99 35.40 2.95
CA ARG A 10 48.47 34.49 3.97
C ARG A 10 48.42 33.12 3.29
N ASN A 11 49.28 32.21 3.74
CA ASN A 11 49.07 30.78 3.59
C ASN A 11 47.70 30.47 4.21
N GLY A 12 46.67 30.43 3.39
CA GLY A 12 45.42 29.76 3.74
C GLY A 12 45.70 28.27 3.61
N ASN A 13 45.76 27.58 4.76
CA ASN A 13 45.57 26.15 4.80
C ASN A 13 44.41 25.80 3.87
N ASP A 14 44.67 24.97 2.87
CA ASP A 14 43.66 24.11 2.27
C ASP A 14 43.02 23.35 3.44
N THR A 15 41.90 23.86 3.93
CA THR A 15 40.98 23.05 4.72
C THR A 15 40.43 22.02 3.73
N MET A 16 41.14 20.90 3.59
CA MET A 16 40.53 19.66 3.14
C MET A 16 39.25 19.52 3.96
N SER A 17 38.10 19.67 3.30
CA SER A 17 36.83 19.36 3.93
C SER A 17 36.96 17.92 4.45
N PRO A 18 36.76 17.64 5.74
CA PRO A 18 36.91 16.29 6.27
C PRO A 18 36.01 15.34 5.48
N ALA A 19 36.52 14.16 5.16
CA ALA A 19 35.75 13.14 4.45
C ALA A 19 34.42 12.88 5.21
N PRO A 20 33.29 12.77 4.51
CA PRO A 20 31.99 12.61 5.15
C PRO A 20 31.98 11.34 6.00
N LYS A 21 31.40 11.43 7.21
CA LYS A 21 31.25 10.29 8.11
C LYS A 21 30.38 9.22 7.45
N ARG A 22 30.88 7.99 7.40
CA ARG A 22 30.13 6.84 6.92
C ARG A 22 29.06 6.44 7.92
N LYS A 23 27.87 6.15 7.41
CA LYS A 23 26.73 5.63 8.18
C LYS A 23 26.73 4.09 8.16
N LEU A 24 26.04 3.44 9.10
CA LEU A 24 25.92 1.98 9.14
C LEU A 24 25.41 1.40 7.82
N ILE A 25 24.45 2.07 7.18
CA ILE A 25 23.89 1.66 5.88
C ILE A 25 24.92 1.69 4.74
N GLU A 26 26.08 2.31 4.92
CA GLU A 26 27.12 2.36 3.89
C GLU A 26 28.19 1.28 4.10
N VAL A 27 28.11 0.52 5.20
CA VAL A 27 29.15 -0.43 5.61
C VAL A 27 28.59 -1.83 5.83
N SER A 28 27.62 -2.02 6.73
CA SER A 28 27.12 -3.36 7.09
C SER A 28 25.78 -3.34 7.82
N LEU A 29 24.91 -4.29 7.47
CA LEU A 29 23.60 -4.50 8.09
C LEU A 29 23.38 -5.97 8.50
N PRO A 30 22.62 -6.24 9.58
CA PRO A 30 22.19 -7.58 9.96
C PRO A 30 21.04 -8.07 9.07
N LEU A 31 21.31 -8.28 7.77
CA LEU A 31 20.30 -8.56 6.73
C LEU A 31 19.39 -9.74 7.07
N LYS A 32 19.93 -10.81 7.65
CA LYS A 32 19.13 -11.97 8.07
C LYS A 32 18.03 -11.59 9.05
N ALA A 33 18.38 -10.84 10.12
CA ALA A 33 17.41 -10.40 11.11
C ALA A 33 16.33 -9.48 10.51
N ILE A 34 16.74 -8.55 9.63
CA ILE A 34 15.83 -7.63 8.93
C ILE A 34 14.87 -8.41 8.04
N ASN A 35 15.38 -9.36 7.26
CA ASN A 35 14.60 -10.15 6.31
C ASN A 35 13.65 -11.13 7.01
N ASP A 36 14.09 -11.78 8.09
CA ASP A 36 13.27 -12.66 8.91
C ASP A 36 12.12 -11.86 9.56
N ALA A 37 12.41 -10.67 10.10
CA ALA A 37 11.39 -9.79 10.68
C ALA A 37 10.38 -9.28 9.63
N ALA A 38 10.86 -8.85 8.45
CA ALA A 38 9.99 -8.41 7.35
C ALA A 38 9.10 -9.52 6.78
N GLN A 39 9.54 -10.78 6.88
CA GLN A 39 8.70 -11.94 6.56
C GLN A 39 7.68 -12.23 7.67
N HIS A 40 8.11 -12.21 8.94
CA HIS A 40 7.24 -12.43 10.09
C HIS A 40 6.09 -11.42 10.16
N GLU A 41 6.36 -10.14 9.88
CA GLU A 41 5.35 -9.06 9.85
C GLU A 41 4.16 -9.39 8.91
N LYS A 42 4.36 -10.20 7.87
CA LYS A 42 3.27 -10.61 6.97
C LYS A 42 2.32 -11.64 7.57
N SER A 43 2.75 -12.33 8.63
CA SER A 43 1.98 -13.35 9.36
C SER A 43 1.47 -12.90 10.72
N VAL A 44 1.88 -11.73 11.22
CA VAL A 44 1.41 -11.24 12.52
C VAL A 44 -0.10 -10.94 12.51
N PRO A 45 -0.76 -10.97 13.68
CA PRO A 45 -2.13 -10.50 13.78
C PRO A 45 -2.24 -9.07 13.21
N ARG A 46 -3.12 -8.88 12.23
CA ARG A 46 -3.24 -7.59 11.54
C ARG A 46 -3.78 -6.47 12.44
N ARG A 47 -4.36 -6.79 13.60
CA ARG A 47 -4.90 -5.80 14.54
C ARG A 47 -3.80 -4.84 15.00
N GLY A 48 -4.01 -3.53 14.82
CA GLY A 48 -3.02 -2.50 15.16
C GLY A 48 -1.96 -2.25 14.08
N HIS A 49 -1.96 -3.05 13.01
CA HIS A 49 -1.07 -2.81 11.86
C HIS A 49 -1.60 -1.65 10.99
N PRO A 50 -0.76 -0.71 10.51
CA PRO A 50 -1.19 0.42 9.67
C PRO A 50 -1.98 0.03 8.42
N SER A 51 -1.71 -1.15 7.85
CA SER A 51 -2.46 -1.68 6.69
C SER A 51 -3.93 -1.99 6.99
N THR A 52 -4.31 -2.08 8.27
CA THR A 52 -5.71 -2.29 8.65
C THR A 52 -6.53 -1.01 8.76
N MET A 53 -5.90 0.16 8.88
CA MET A 53 -6.60 1.44 8.95
C MET A 53 -7.24 1.83 7.62
N HIS A 54 -6.49 1.75 6.53
CA HIS A 54 -7.01 1.99 5.18
C HIS A 54 -6.14 1.22 4.18
N LEU A 55 -6.75 0.69 3.12
CA LEU A 55 -6.00 0.04 2.06
C LEU A 55 -5.21 1.10 1.27
N TYR A 56 -3.92 0.87 1.11
CA TYR A 56 -3.12 1.47 0.06
C TYR A 56 -2.12 0.42 -0.38
N TRP A 57 -1.91 0.27 -1.68
CA TRP A 57 -1.19 -0.89 -2.21
C TRP A 57 0.31 -0.83 -1.91
N ALA A 58 0.92 -2.02 -1.88
CA ALA A 58 2.37 -2.24 -1.73
C ALA A 58 3.05 -1.46 -0.57
N PRO A 59 2.50 -1.43 0.66
CA PRO A 59 3.19 -0.79 1.77
C PRO A 59 4.49 -1.54 2.07
N ARG A 60 5.57 -0.80 2.32
CA ARG A 60 6.83 -1.39 2.78
C ARG A 60 6.64 -2.04 4.15
N PRO A 61 7.30 -3.18 4.44
CA PRO A 61 7.35 -3.73 5.79
C PRO A 61 7.92 -2.68 6.75
N LEU A 62 7.28 -2.50 7.90
CA LEU A 62 7.71 -1.57 8.94
C LEU A 62 9.09 -1.94 9.48
N ALA A 63 9.36 -3.23 9.64
CA ALA A 63 10.68 -3.74 10.03
C ALA A 63 11.80 -3.22 9.09
N THR A 64 11.55 -3.26 7.78
CA THR A 64 12.51 -2.79 6.78
C THR A 64 12.65 -1.26 6.79
N ALA A 65 11.54 -0.53 6.89
CA ALA A 65 11.55 0.93 7.00
C ALA A 65 12.36 1.41 8.21
N ARG A 66 12.11 0.82 9.38
CA ARG A 66 12.85 1.10 10.62
C ARG A 66 14.32 0.80 10.49
N ALA A 67 14.67 -0.34 9.89
CA ALA A 67 16.07 -0.74 9.74
C ALA A 67 16.88 0.23 8.87
N VAL A 68 16.31 0.63 7.73
CA VAL A 68 16.92 1.58 6.81
C VAL A 68 17.07 2.94 7.46
N LEU A 69 16.03 3.47 8.11
CA LEU A 69 16.09 4.76 8.78
C LEU A 69 17.13 4.78 9.92
N PHE A 70 17.15 3.77 10.78
CA PHE A 70 18.14 3.68 11.86
C PHE A 70 19.57 3.65 11.29
N SER A 71 19.82 2.75 10.33
CA SER A 71 21.16 2.60 9.74
C SER A 71 21.59 3.76 8.83
N GLN A 72 20.64 4.50 8.26
CA GLN A 72 20.87 5.74 7.52
C GLN A 72 21.36 6.87 8.43
N LEU A 73 20.94 6.87 9.69
CA LEU A 73 21.19 7.98 10.61
C LEU A 73 22.35 7.72 11.57
N VAL A 74 22.59 6.46 11.93
CA VAL A 74 23.66 6.09 12.86
C VAL A 74 25.00 5.96 12.15
N ASP A 75 26.03 6.61 12.70
CA ASP A 75 27.41 6.56 12.20
C ASP A 75 27.96 5.13 12.34
N ASP A 76 28.72 4.67 11.34
CA ASP A 76 29.52 3.46 11.50
C ASP A 76 30.69 3.75 12.47
N PRO A 77 31.09 2.81 13.34
CA PRO A 77 32.20 3.00 14.27
C PRO A 77 33.53 3.37 13.60
N SER A 78 33.73 3.02 12.33
CA SER A 78 34.92 3.44 11.56
C SER A 78 35.00 4.94 11.29
N SER A 79 33.90 5.67 11.44
CA SER A 79 33.84 7.14 11.36
C SER A 79 34.28 7.83 12.65
N HIS A 80 34.57 7.06 13.70
CA HIS A 80 34.97 7.52 15.02
C HIS A 80 36.26 6.83 15.48
N PRO A 81 37.39 6.96 14.76
CA PRO A 81 38.65 6.34 15.15
C PRO A 81 39.19 6.82 16.51
N GLU A 82 38.74 7.98 16.98
CA GLU A 82 39.02 8.50 18.31
C GLU A 82 38.35 7.71 19.44
N GLU A 83 37.20 7.08 19.16
CA GLU A 83 36.45 6.26 20.12
C GLU A 83 36.71 4.75 19.88
N PHE A 84 36.89 4.36 18.61
CA PHE A 84 37.10 2.99 18.16
C PHE A 84 38.40 2.89 17.32
N PRO A 85 39.58 2.94 17.96
CA PRO A 85 40.86 3.09 17.27
C PRO A 85 41.34 1.83 16.53
N THR A 86 40.75 0.66 16.79
CA THR A 86 41.15 -0.61 16.16
C THR A 86 39.98 -1.25 15.42
N GLU A 87 40.27 -2.03 14.38
CA GLU A 87 39.25 -2.81 13.67
C GLU A 87 38.45 -3.71 14.61
N GLN A 88 39.11 -4.29 15.63
CA GLN A 88 38.43 -5.11 16.64
C GLN A 88 37.41 -4.29 17.46
N ALA A 89 37.77 -3.07 17.88
CA ALA A 89 36.85 -2.18 18.59
C ALA A 89 35.70 -1.72 17.70
N GLN A 90 35.98 -1.40 16.43
CA GLN A 90 34.95 -1.03 15.45
C GLN A 90 33.99 -2.21 15.20
N ASN A 91 34.50 -3.42 15.06
CA ASN A 91 33.69 -4.62 14.87
C ASN A 91 32.84 -4.94 16.10
N ALA A 92 33.37 -4.76 17.31
CA ALA A 92 32.63 -4.97 18.56
C ALA A 92 31.47 -3.98 18.70
N GLU A 93 31.70 -2.68 18.44
CA GLU A 93 30.64 -1.69 18.49
C GLU A 93 29.60 -1.91 17.38
N ARG A 94 30.06 -2.26 16.17
CA ARG A 94 29.15 -2.58 15.07
C ARG A 94 28.26 -3.77 15.42
N ALA A 95 28.80 -4.80 16.07
CA ALA A 95 28.03 -5.94 16.55
C ALA A 95 26.99 -5.53 17.61
N ARG A 96 27.30 -4.58 18.51
CA ARG A 96 26.33 -4.02 19.47
C ARG A 96 25.20 -3.29 18.75
N LEU A 97 25.53 -2.43 17.78
CA LEU A 97 24.55 -1.70 16.98
C LEU A 97 23.67 -2.65 16.14
N HIS A 98 24.25 -3.72 15.61
CA HIS A 98 23.52 -4.79 14.91
C HIS A 98 22.57 -5.55 15.85
N ALA A 99 22.97 -5.83 17.09
CA ALA A 99 22.12 -6.47 18.08
C ALA A 99 20.93 -5.57 18.47
N LEU A 100 21.17 -4.27 18.69
CA LEU A 100 20.10 -3.30 18.91
C LEU A 100 19.14 -3.26 17.72
N LEU A 101 19.65 -3.19 16.50
CA LEU A 101 18.84 -3.17 15.28
C LEU A 101 18.01 -4.45 15.13
N ALA A 102 18.58 -5.62 15.44
CA ALA A 102 17.88 -6.90 15.39
C ALA A 102 16.70 -6.98 16.38
N GLU A 103 16.81 -6.34 17.55
CA GLU A 103 15.69 -6.19 18.49
C GLU A 103 14.68 -5.14 18.02
N LEU A 104 15.15 -4.01 17.48
CA LEU A 104 14.30 -2.93 16.98
C LEU A 104 13.37 -3.38 15.86
N VAL A 105 13.82 -4.24 14.95
CA VAL A 105 13.02 -4.64 13.77
C VAL A 105 11.91 -5.65 14.09
N ARG A 106 11.87 -6.23 15.29
CA ARG A 106 10.81 -7.17 15.69
C ARG A 106 9.47 -6.44 15.79
N TRP A 107 8.41 -7.08 15.29
CA TRP A 107 7.06 -6.50 15.29
C TRP A 107 6.60 -6.16 16.71
N GLU A 108 6.82 -7.07 17.64
CA GLU A 108 6.44 -7.00 19.05
C GLU A 108 7.12 -5.81 19.76
N ASN A 109 8.29 -5.40 19.27
CA ASN A 109 9.07 -4.29 19.81
C ASN A 109 8.76 -2.93 19.16
N SER A 110 7.82 -2.85 18.19
CA SER A 110 7.57 -1.63 17.39
C SER A 110 7.19 -0.39 18.21
N ASN A 111 6.67 -0.58 19.43
CA ASN A 111 6.32 0.50 20.37
C ASN A 111 7.05 0.35 21.73
N ASN A 112 8.14 -0.44 21.81
CA ASN A 112 8.90 -0.62 23.04
C ASN A 112 9.65 0.69 23.38
N ARG A 113 9.29 1.33 24.50
CA ARG A 113 9.79 2.65 24.88
C ARG A 113 11.30 2.66 25.15
N GLU A 114 11.83 1.64 25.80
CA GLU A 114 13.26 1.54 26.16
C GLU A 114 14.13 1.35 24.92
N LEU A 115 13.73 0.45 24.02
CA LEU A 115 14.46 0.23 22.76
C LEU A 115 14.41 1.46 21.86
N LEU A 116 13.26 2.13 21.75
CA LEU A 116 13.13 3.36 20.97
C LEU A 116 13.94 4.52 21.58
N ALA A 117 14.07 4.57 22.92
CA ALA A 117 14.93 5.56 23.58
C ALA A 117 16.41 5.32 23.25
N GLN A 118 16.88 4.08 23.36
CA GLN A 118 18.25 3.71 22.96
C GLN A 118 18.50 4.06 21.48
N ALA A 119 17.55 3.76 20.59
CA ALA A 119 17.68 4.10 19.18
C ALA A 119 17.79 5.62 18.95
N LYS A 120 16.98 6.42 19.65
CA LYS A 120 17.02 7.88 19.59
C LYS A 120 18.36 8.44 20.10
N GLU A 121 18.91 7.87 21.15
CA GLU A 121 20.22 8.26 21.69
C GLU A 121 21.34 8.01 20.67
N GLU A 122 21.38 6.86 20.00
CA GLU A 122 22.37 6.58 18.95
C GLU A 122 22.23 7.52 17.74
N ILE A 123 20.98 7.81 17.34
CA ILE A 123 20.69 8.78 16.27
C ILE A 123 21.17 10.17 16.66
N GLN A 124 20.90 10.62 17.90
CA GLN A 124 21.33 11.92 18.39
C GLN A 124 22.86 12.02 18.51
N ARG A 125 23.54 10.96 18.98
CA ARG A 125 25.00 10.89 19.06
C ARG A 125 25.66 11.02 17.69
N SER A 126 25.08 10.37 16.68
CA SER A 126 25.57 10.37 15.30
C SER A 126 25.25 11.67 14.53
N ASN A 127 24.32 12.48 15.04
CA ASN A 127 23.86 13.71 14.40
C ASN A 127 23.70 14.82 15.45
N PRO A 128 24.82 15.29 16.04
CA PRO A 128 24.78 16.30 17.09
C PRO A 128 24.23 17.62 16.55
N GLY A 129 23.14 18.13 17.14
CA GLY A 129 22.48 19.36 16.70
C GLY A 129 20.96 19.34 16.89
N SER A 130 20.26 20.14 16.07
CA SER A 130 18.79 20.19 16.04
C SER A 130 18.17 18.88 15.53
N PRO A 131 16.92 18.56 15.90
CA PRO A 131 16.24 17.37 15.39
C PRO A 131 16.25 17.32 13.86
N LEU A 132 16.69 16.20 13.29
CA LEU A 132 16.68 16.00 11.86
C LEU A 132 15.24 16.04 11.33
N SER A 133 15.04 16.83 10.27
CA SER A 133 13.77 16.85 9.54
C SER A 133 13.82 15.82 8.43
N PHE A 134 12.91 14.87 8.49
CA PHE A 134 12.82 13.73 7.59
C PHE A 134 11.75 13.97 6.52
N LEU A 135 11.97 13.45 5.31
CA LEU A 135 10.98 13.47 4.25
C LEU A 135 10.92 12.16 3.44
N ASP A 136 9.69 11.68 3.24
CA ASP A 136 9.35 10.77 2.14
C ASP A 136 8.45 11.49 1.10
N PRO A 137 8.96 11.82 -0.10
CA PRO A 137 8.19 12.49 -1.14
C PRO A 137 7.24 11.58 -1.94
N PHE A 138 7.31 10.25 -1.75
CA PHE A 138 6.44 9.25 -2.38
C PHE A 138 5.80 8.36 -1.31
N SER A 139 5.18 9.02 -0.32
CA SER A 139 4.83 8.37 0.94
C SER A 139 3.88 7.18 0.81
N GLY A 140 2.97 7.19 -0.17
CA GLY A 140 2.09 6.06 -0.48
C GLY A 140 1.43 5.42 0.75
N GLY A 141 1.93 4.25 1.13
CA GLY A 141 1.49 3.49 2.31
C GLY A 141 1.99 4.01 3.66
N GLY A 142 2.65 5.17 3.74
CA GLY A 142 3.03 5.88 4.97
C GLY A 142 3.95 5.12 5.93
N ALA A 143 4.55 4.01 5.51
CA ALA A 143 5.38 3.15 6.36
C ALA A 143 6.68 3.84 6.79
N ILE A 144 7.38 4.46 5.84
CA ILE A 144 8.64 5.16 6.09
C ILE A 144 8.44 6.36 7.04
N PRO A 145 7.51 7.31 6.79
CA PRO A 145 7.33 8.43 7.71
C PRO A 145 6.78 8.01 9.09
N LEU A 146 6.02 6.91 9.18
CA LEU A 146 5.60 6.36 10.47
C LEU A 146 6.78 5.87 11.31
N GLU A 147 7.71 5.12 10.71
CA GLU A 147 8.90 4.66 11.41
C GLU A 147 9.86 5.80 11.73
N ALA A 148 9.94 6.83 10.87
CA ALA A 148 10.68 8.05 11.15
C ALA A 148 10.17 8.73 12.43
N GLN A 149 8.85 8.84 12.60
CA GLN A 149 8.26 9.39 13.83
C GLN A 149 8.53 8.51 15.06
N ARG A 150 8.48 7.18 14.94
CA ARG A 150 8.83 6.25 16.04
C ARG A 150 10.27 6.46 16.52
N LEU A 151 11.19 6.67 15.57
CA LEU A 151 12.60 6.95 15.83
C LEU A 151 12.86 8.40 16.30
N GLY A 152 11.82 9.21 16.53
CA GLY A 152 11.95 10.56 17.10
C GLY A 152 12.33 11.65 16.10
N LEU A 153 12.15 11.40 14.80
CA LEU A 153 12.43 12.39 13.76
C LEU A 153 11.23 13.32 13.56
N ASN A 154 11.49 14.54 13.10
CA ASN A 154 10.44 15.41 12.59
C ASN A 154 9.99 14.89 11.21
N ALA A 155 8.99 14.00 11.21
CA ALA A 155 8.58 13.26 10.04
C ALA A 155 7.66 14.07 9.12
N SER A 156 8.13 14.36 7.91
CA SER A 156 7.31 14.93 6.84
C SER A 156 7.08 13.90 5.73
N ALA A 157 5.93 13.99 5.08
CA ALA A 157 5.54 13.13 3.98
C ALA A 157 4.86 13.96 2.88
N SER A 158 5.02 13.56 1.64
CA SER A 158 4.10 13.99 0.57
C SER A 158 3.73 12.86 -0.36
N ASP A 159 2.64 13.07 -1.07
CA ASP A 159 2.24 12.26 -2.21
C ASP A 159 1.38 13.12 -3.15
N LEU A 160 1.33 12.77 -4.43
CA LEU A 160 0.40 13.38 -5.37
C LEU A 160 -1.03 12.89 -5.12
N ASN A 161 -1.18 11.64 -4.66
CA ASN A 161 -2.44 10.96 -4.48
C ASN A 161 -3.10 11.35 -3.14
N PRO A 162 -4.26 12.03 -3.16
CA PRO A 162 -5.00 12.41 -1.95
C PRO A 162 -5.28 11.27 -0.96
N VAL A 163 -5.51 10.05 -1.46
CA VAL A 163 -5.81 8.89 -0.60
C VAL A 163 -4.56 8.48 0.18
N ALA A 164 -3.38 8.52 -0.44
CA ALA A 164 -2.09 8.29 0.23
C ALA A 164 -1.82 9.36 1.30
N VAL A 165 -2.04 10.63 0.95
CA VAL A 165 -1.86 11.78 1.85
C VAL A 165 -2.77 11.63 3.07
N LEU A 166 -4.07 11.45 2.85
CA LEU A 166 -5.04 11.36 3.94
C LEU A 166 -4.78 10.15 4.84
N ARG A 167 -4.42 9.00 4.24
CA ARG A 167 -4.02 7.83 5.01
C ARG A 167 -2.79 8.12 5.87
N THR A 168 -1.77 8.78 5.32
CA THR A 168 -0.54 9.12 6.03
C THR A 168 -0.80 10.15 7.13
N LYS A 169 -1.67 11.15 6.91
CA LYS A 169 -2.18 12.04 7.97
C LYS A 169 -2.77 11.24 9.14
N GLY A 170 -3.57 10.22 8.84
CA GLY A 170 -4.14 9.32 9.83
C GLY A 170 -3.12 8.50 10.63
N LEU A 171 -1.89 8.35 10.14
CA LEU A 171 -0.81 7.63 10.83
C LEU A 171 0.07 8.53 11.68
N ILE A 172 0.51 9.68 11.14
CA ILE A 172 1.59 10.48 11.75
C ILE A 172 1.15 11.89 12.20
N GLU A 173 0.03 12.41 11.70
CA GLU A 173 -0.39 13.81 11.92
C GLU A 173 -1.57 13.91 12.88
N ILE A 174 -2.59 13.07 12.72
CA ILE A 174 -3.81 13.09 13.53
C ILE A 174 -3.57 12.50 14.94
N PRO A 175 -2.97 11.31 15.11
CA PRO A 175 -2.81 10.71 16.44
C PRO A 175 -2.04 11.59 17.45
N PRO A 176 -0.89 12.22 17.10
CA PRO A 176 -0.16 13.08 18.02
C PRO A 176 -0.92 14.31 18.54
N ARG A 177 -1.93 14.80 17.80
CA ARG A 177 -2.70 15.99 18.21
C ARG A 177 -3.54 15.74 19.45
N PHE A 178 -3.99 14.51 19.61
CA PHE A 178 -4.91 14.05 20.65
C PHE A 178 -4.24 13.07 21.61
N GLU A 179 -2.91 13.14 21.72
CA GLU A 179 -2.14 12.32 22.67
C GLU A 179 -2.67 12.47 24.09
N GLY A 180 -2.91 11.35 24.76
CA GLY A 180 -3.24 11.28 26.18
C GLY A 180 -4.66 11.73 26.55
N LEU A 181 -5.46 12.16 25.58
CA LEU A 181 -6.84 12.58 25.85
C LEU A 181 -7.72 11.37 26.18
N ALA A 182 -8.61 11.55 27.15
CA ALA A 182 -9.72 10.64 27.40
C ALA A 182 -10.74 10.72 26.24
N PRO A 183 -11.50 9.64 25.97
CA PRO A 183 -12.63 9.71 25.05
C PRO A 183 -13.66 10.72 25.56
N VAL A 184 -14.29 11.42 24.62
CA VAL A 184 -15.34 12.40 24.91
C VAL A 184 -16.73 11.77 24.83
N SER A 185 -16.89 10.62 24.16
CA SER A 185 -18.19 9.98 24.02
C SER A 185 -18.74 9.53 25.37
N PRO A 186 -20.01 9.82 25.70
CA PRO A 186 -20.65 9.32 26.91
C PRO A 186 -20.84 7.79 26.89
N ASN A 187 -20.72 7.17 25.72
CA ASN A 187 -20.83 5.71 25.53
C ASN A 187 -19.47 5.00 25.54
N ALA A 188 -18.37 5.72 25.79
CA ALA A 188 -17.03 5.15 25.84
C ALA A 188 -16.86 4.22 27.06
N GLU A 189 -16.08 3.15 26.90
CA GLU A 189 -15.74 2.29 28.03
C GLU A 189 -14.86 3.04 29.04
N GLY A 190 -15.34 3.13 30.29
CA GLY A 190 -14.58 3.70 31.39
C GLY A 190 -13.40 2.79 31.78
N ARG A 191 -12.26 3.37 32.16
CA ARG A 191 -11.11 2.61 32.64
C ARG A 191 -10.35 3.35 33.75
N ALA A 192 -9.66 2.58 34.58
CA ALA A 192 -8.87 3.10 35.70
C ALA A 192 -7.46 3.55 35.29
N THR A 193 -6.91 3.02 34.20
CA THR A 193 -5.58 3.37 33.69
C THR A 193 -5.63 4.66 32.87
N PRO A 194 -4.62 5.55 32.95
CA PRO A 194 -4.52 6.72 32.10
C PRO A 194 -4.60 6.39 30.61
N TRP A 195 -5.02 7.38 29.81
CA TRP A 195 -5.00 7.22 28.37
C TRP A 195 -3.62 7.46 27.78
N GLU A 196 -3.12 6.48 27.03
CA GLU A 196 -1.83 6.59 26.35
C GLU A 196 -2.04 6.85 24.86
N ARG A 197 -1.12 7.60 24.25
CA ARG A 197 -1.12 7.88 22.81
C ARG A 197 -2.51 8.35 22.35
N ALA A 198 -3.02 7.87 21.22
CA ALA A 198 -4.35 8.21 20.71
C ALA A 198 -5.44 7.21 21.15
N GLU A 199 -5.29 6.54 22.30
CA GLU A 199 -6.25 5.52 22.74
C GLU A 199 -7.66 6.09 22.99
N GLY A 200 -7.78 7.34 23.50
CA GLY A 200 -9.10 7.94 23.74
C GLY A 200 -9.84 8.22 22.44
N LEU A 201 -9.13 8.78 21.45
CA LEU A 201 -9.66 8.95 20.10
C LEU A 201 -10.05 7.61 19.46
N ALA A 202 -9.22 6.57 19.64
CA ALA A 202 -9.54 5.23 19.16
C ALA A 202 -10.83 4.69 19.80
N GLU A 203 -11.05 4.94 21.09
CA GLU A 203 -12.28 4.54 21.77
C GLU A 203 -13.50 5.29 21.26
N ASP A 204 -13.40 6.59 21.01
CA ASP A 204 -14.49 7.34 20.41
C ASP A 204 -14.81 6.88 18.98
N VAL A 205 -13.80 6.51 18.18
CA VAL A 205 -14.06 5.87 16.88
C VAL A 205 -14.88 4.59 17.05
N ARG A 206 -14.67 3.80 18.11
CA ARG A 206 -15.51 2.63 18.42
C ARG A 206 -16.92 3.04 18.83
N ALA A 207 -17.03 3.97 19.77
CA ALA A 207 -18.31 4.40 20.35
C ALA A 207 -19.22 5.01 19.28
N TYR A 208 -18.74 6.03 18.55
CA TYR A 208 -19.50 6.64 17.46
C TYR A 208 -19.72 5.68 16.30
N GLY A 209 -18.78 4.77 16.00
CA GLY A 209 -18.99 3.75 14.98
C GLY A 209 -20.10 2.75 15.32
N ARG A 210 -20.30 2.42 16.61
CA ARG A 210 -21.47 1.65 17.05
C ARG A 210 -22.77 2.43 16.84
N VAL A 211 -22.80 3.71 17.22
CA VAL A 211 -23.96 4.59 17.02
C VAL A 211 -24.33 4.68 15.54
N VAL A 212 -23.35 4.95 14.66
CA VAL A 212 -23.56 4.98 13.20
C VAL A 212 -24.10 3.64 12.68
N ARG A 213 -23.54 2.51 13.14
CA ARG A 213 -23.98 1.17 12.74
C ARG A 213 -25.44 0.92 13.14
N ASP A 214 -25.80 1.25 14.39
CA ASP A 214 -27.12 0.97 14.94
C ASP A 214 -28.19 1.86 14.29
N GLU A 215 -27.85 3.14 14.04
CA GLU A 215 -28.74 4.04 13.33
C GLU A 215 -28.92 3.64 11.85
N ALA A 216 -27.86 3.23 11.15
CA ALA A 216 -27.98 2.69 9.80
C ALA A 216 -28.84 1.42 9.76
N LYS A 217 -28.68 0.53 10.74
CA LYS A 217 -29.50 -0.68 10.88
C LYS A 217 -30.97 -0.34 11.10
N ARG A 218 -31.25 0.69 11.90
CA ARG A 218 -32.61 1.19 12.13
C ARG A 218 -33.24 1.77 10.85
N ARG A 219 -32.48 2.57 10.09
CA ARG A 219 -32.93 3.17 8.82
C ARG A 219 -33.16 2.14 7.71
N LEU A 220 -32.47 0.99 7.75
CA LEU A 220 -32.46 -0.03 6.71
C LEU A 220 -33.01 -1.40 7.18
N ALA A 221 -33.89 -1.40 8.18
CA ALA A 221 -34.35 -2.62 8.85
C ALA A 221 -34.93 -3.67 7.89
N ASP A 222 -35.71 -3.23 6.89
CA ASP A 222 -36.40 -4.12 5.94
C ASP A 222 -35.51 -4.63 4.79
N THR A 223 -34.29 -4.09 4.66
CA THR A 223 -33.39 -4.36 3.52
C THR A 223 -32.48 -5.58 3.74
N TYR A 224 -32.31 -5.99 5.01
CA TYR A 224 -31.41 -7.05 5.44
C TYR A 224 -32.13 -8.06 6.38
N PRO A 225 -33.09 -8.84 5.87
CA PRO A 225 -33.87 -9.77 6.69
C PRO A 225 -33.03 -10.95 7.20
N THR A 226 -33.52 -11.58 8.26
CA THR A 226 -33.09 -12.92 8.71
C THR A 226 -33.53 -13.99 7.71
N VAL A 227 -33.06 -15.22 7.87
CA VAL A 227 -33.50 -16.36 7.06
C VAL A 227 -33.92 -17.52 7.94
N THR A 228 -35.03 -18.16 7.60
CA THR A 228 -35.51 -19.35 8.29
C THR A 228 -34.93 -20.62 7.66
N ALA A 229 -34.24 -21.44 8.46
CA ALA A 229 -33.72 -22.72 8.01
C ALA A 229 -34.82 -23.81 7.99
N PRO A 230 -34.64 -24.91 7.23
CA PRO A 230 -35.51 -26.08 7.33
C PRO A 230 -35.60 -26.57 8.78
N GLY A 231 -36.78 -26.45 9.39
CA GLY A 231 -37.00 -26.68 10.83
C GLY A 231 -37.57 -25.46 11.58
N GLY A 232 -37.68 -24.29 10.94
CA GLY A 232 -38.36 -23.12 11.49
C GLY A 232 -37.47 -22.18 12.32
N THR A 233 -36.19 -22.50 12.49
CA THR A 233 -35.24 -21.65 13.23
C THR A 233 -34.79 -20.48 12.37
N GLU A 234 -34.82 -19.27 12.93
CA GLU A 234 -34.27 -18.08 12.27
C GLU A 234 -32.76 -17.95 12.48
N HIS A 235 -32.08 -17.50 11.42
CA HIS A 235 -30.64 -17.29 11.38
C HIS A 235 -30.31 -15.92 10.79
N LYS A 236 -29.23 -15.30 11.28
CA LYS A 236 -28.71 -14.07 10.69
C LYS A 236 -28.00 -14.39 9.37
N VAL A 237 -28.40 -13.71 8.30
CA VAL A 237 -27.70 -13.81 7.02
C VAL A 237 -26.35 -13.12 7.11
N ILE A 238 -25.30 -13.75 6.60
CA ILE A 238 -23.95 -13.19 6.55
C ILE A 238 -23.55 -12.73 5.14
N ALA A 239 -24.09 -13.38 4.11
CA ALA A 239 -23.86 -13.01 2.72
C ALA A 239 -24.97 -13.55 1.79
N TRP A 240 -25.18 -12.85 0.68
CA TRP A 240 -25.96 -13.27 -0.47
C TRP A 240 -25.02 -13.53 -1.64
N ILE A 241 -25.14 -14.68 -2.30
CA ILE A 241 -24.34 -14.99 -3.48
C ILE A 241 -25.22 -14.73 -4.70
N TRP A 242 -24.75 -13.82 -5.55
CA TRP A 242 -25.42 -13.40 -6.77
C TRP A 242 -24.66 -13.87 -8.00
N ALA A 243 -25.35 -14.05 -9.11
CA ALA A 243 -24.76 -14.27 -10.42
C ALA A 243 -25.31 -13.27 -11.42
N ARG A 244 -24.43 -12.61 -12.19
CA ARG A 244 -24.82 -11.81 -13.35
C ARG A 244 -25.43 -12.72 -14.41
N THR A 245 -26.45 -12.25 -15.10
CA THR A 245 -27.17 -13.02 -16.12
C THR A 245 -27.12 -12.34 -17.48
N VAL A 246 -27.22 -13.14 -18.53
CA VAL A 246 -27.41 -12.69 -19.91
C VAL A 246 -28.52 -13.50 -20.54
N GLN A 247 -29.23 -12.93 -21.51
CA GLN A 247 -30.23 -13.66 -22.29
C GLN A 247 -29.55 -14.75 -23.13
N ASN A 248 -30.10 -15.97 -23.13
CA ASN A 248 -29.61 -17.05 -23.99
C ASN A 248 -29.67 -16.60 -25.47
N PRO A 249 -28.56 -16.62 -26.22
CA PRO A 249 -28.56 -16.24 -27.64
C PRO A 249 -29.35 -17.21 -28.52
N ASN A 250 -29.72 -18.40 -28.03
CA ASN A 250 -30.63 -19.29 -28.75
C ASN A 250 -32.09 -18.77 -28.66
N PRO A 251 -32.67 -18.26 -29.76
CA PRO A 251 -34.03 -17.71 -29.74
C PRO A 251 -35.11 -18.76 -29.46
N ALA A 252 -34.81 -20.05 -29.64
CA ALA A 252 -35.74 -21.13 -29.30
C ALA A 252 -35.86 -21.36 -27.78
N ASN A 253 -34.91 -20.85 -26.98
CA ASN A 253 -34.89 -21.01 -25.54
C ASN A 253 -34.42 -19.73 -24.84
N PRO A 254 -35.21 -18.63 -24.92
CA PRO A 254 -34.80 -17.29 -24.51
C PRO A 254 -34.92 -17.12 -22.98
N ILE A 255 -34.13 -17.88 -22.24
CA ILE A 255 -34.05 -17.79 -20.77
C ILE A 255 -32.87 -16.92 -20.34
N GLU A 256 -32.96 -16.35 -19.14
CA GLU A 256 -31.81 -15.70 -18.50
C GLU A 256 -30.84 -16.75 -17.97
N VAL A 257 -29.60 -16.71 -18.47
CA VAL A 257 -28.54 -17.66 -18.09
C VAL A 257 -27.64 -17.01 -17.04
N PRO A 258 -27.53 -17.57 -15.82
CA PRO A 258 -26.57 -17.11 -14.83
C PRO A 258 -25.14 -17.46 -15.26
N ILE A 259 -24.21 -16.51 -15.16
CA ILE A 259 -22.78 -16.73 -15.40
C ILE A 259 -22.09 -16.96 -14.05
N VAL A 260 -21.65 -18.19 -13.80
CA VAL A 260 -21.12 -18.64 -12.51
C VAL A 260 -19.79 -19.34 -12.71
N ALA A 261 -18.77 -18.94 -11.96
CA ALA A 261 -17.43 -19.51 -12.03
C ALA A 261 -17.29 -20.87 -11.34
N THR A 262 -18.08 -21.13 -10.31
CA THR A 262 -18.15 -22.42 -9.61
C THR A 262 -19.47 -22.53 -8.85
N TRP A 263 -20.07 -23.71 -8.83
CA TRP A 263 -21.28 -23.95 -8.04
C TRP A 263 -20.99 -24.31 -6.59
N TRP A 264 -19.72 -24.48 -6.22
CA TRP A 264 -19.31 -24.83 -4.87
C TRP A 264 -19.46 -23.67 -3.89
N LEU A 265 -20.18 -23.91 -2.80
CA LEU A 265 -20.28 -23.02 -1.65
C LEU A 265 -19.28 -23.40 -0.55
N SER A 266 -19.02 -24.69 -0.36
CA SER A 266 -17.99 -25.17 0.56
C SER A 266 -17.34 -26.45 0.03
N LYS A 267 -16.00 -26.46 -0.01
CA LYS A 267 -15.17 -27.64 -0.26
C LYS A 267 -14.51 -28.17 1.02
N LYS A 268 -14.89 -27.66 2.19
CA LYS A 268 -14.33 -28.14 3.46
C LYS A 268 -14.84 -29.53 3.77
N LYS A 269 -13.92 -30.44 4.11
CA LYS A 269 -14.23 -31.82 4.44
C LYS A 269 -15.26 -31.91 5.57
N GLY A 270 -16.35 -32.65 5.33
CA GLY A 270 -17.46 -32.82 6.27
C GLY A 270 -18.44 -31.63 6.34
N LYS A 271 -18.25 -30.62 5.51
CA LYS A 271 -19.13 -29.43 5.37
C LYS A 271 -19.35 -29.07 3.91
N GLU A 272 -19.24 -30.05 3.02
CA GLU A 272 -19.38 -29.87 1.59
C GLU A 272 -20.79 -29.38 1.24
N ALA A 273 -20.87 -28.36 0.41
CA ALA A 273 -22.13 -27.81 -0.06
C ALA A 273 -21.96 -27.15 -1.43
N TYR A 274 -22.94 -27.32 -2.31
CA TYR A 274 -22.95 -26.75 -3.65
C TYR A 274 -24.37 -26.46 -4.14
N ILE A 275 -24.45 -25.51 -5.07
CA ILE A 275 -25.69 -25.10 -5.74
C ILE A 275 -26.01 -26.10 -6.86
N VAL A 276 -27.28 -26.46 -6.98
CA VAL A 276 -27.81 -27.28 -8.07
C VAL A 276 -28.82 -26.45 -8.87
N PRO A 277 -28.43 -25.89 -10.02
CA PRO A 277 -29.36 -25.19 -10.89
C PRO A 277 -30.27 -26.20 -11.62
N SER A 278 -31.54 -25.83 -11.82
CA SER A 278 -32.50 -26.58 -12.63
C SER A 278 -33.44 -25.64 -13.37
N ILE A 279 -34.05 -26.10 -14.46
CA ILE A 279 -35.06 -25.33 -15.19
C ILE A 279 -36.45 -25.75 -14.73
N ARG A 280 -37.26 -24.77 -14.28
CA ARG A 280 -38.68 -24.94 -13.94
C ARG A 280 -39.46 -23.78 -14.55
N ASP A 281 -40.51 -24.10 -15.31
CA ASP A 281 -41.39 -23.12 -15.95
C ASP A 281 -40.64 -22.04 -16.76
N GLY A 282 -39.62 -22.45 -17.52
CA GLY A 282 -38.81 -21.55 -18.34
C GLY A 282 -37.89 -20.62 -17.54
N ARG A 283 -37.67 -20.89 -16.25
CA ARG A 283 -36.78 -20.11 -15.38
C ARG A 283 -35.75 -21.01 -14.70
N VAL A 284 -34.62 -20.42 -14.35
CA VAL A 284 -33.59 -21.09 -13.57
C VAL A 284 -33.97 -21.03 -12.08
N VAL A 285 -33.98 -22.18 -11.42
CA VAL A 285 -34.22 -22.34 -9.98
C VAL A 285 -33.00 -22.99 -9.35
N TYR A 286 -32.66 -22.58 -8.13
CA TYR A 286 -31.45 -23.00 -7.42
C TYR A 286 -31.80 -23.77 -6.15
N ASP A 287 -31.33 -25.00 -6.06
CA ASP A 287 -31.38 -25.82 -4.84
C ASP A 287 -29.98 -25.98 -4.24
N ILE A 288 -29.88 -26.37 -2.97
CA ILE A 288 -28.59 -26.61 -2.28
C ILE A 288 -28.46 -28.09 -1.90
N ARG A 289 -27.38 -28.73 -2.37
CA ARG A 289 -26.98 -30.09 -1.94
C ARG A 289 -25.81 -30.04 -0.96
N ARG A 290 -25.73 -31.05 -0.10
CA ARG A 290 -24.78 -31.16 1.01
C ARG A 290 -24.16 -32.55 1.06
N ASP A 291 -23.25 -32.81 0.13
CA ASP A 291 -22.51 -34.06 0.03
C ASP A 291 -21.17 -33.82 -0.68
N ALA A 292 -20.29 -34.83 -0.64
CA ALA A 292 -18.96 -34.76 -1.23
C ALA A 292 -18.94 -34.92 -2.77
N HIS A 293 -20.09 -35.18 -3.41
CA HIS A 293 -20.19 -35.44 -4.85
C HIS A 293 -20.57 -34.18 -5.64
N GLY A 294 -19.99 -33.04 -5.26
CA GLY A 294 -20.25 -31.79 -5.97
C GLY A 294 -19.60 -31.73 -7.36
N PRO A 295 -19.88 -30.65 -8.10
CA PRO A 295 -19.56 -30.58 -9.52
C PRO A 295 -18.06 -30.57 -9.81
N THR A 296 -17.68 -31.11 -10.98
CA THR A 296 -16.29 -31.21 -11.42
C THR A 296 -16.18 -30.90 -12.92
N GLY A 297 -14.98 -30.53 -13.38
CA GLY A 297 -14.73 -30.30 -14.81
C GLY A 297 -15.63 -29.20 -15.40
N SER A 298 -16.25 -29.50 -16.55
CA SER A 298 -17.17 -28.59 -17.25
C SER A 298 -18.49 -28.33 -16.50
N ASP A 299 -18.81 -29.15 -15.50
CA ASP A 299 -20.05 -29.01 -14.73
C ASP A 299 -19.89 -28.04 -13.55
N ASP A 300 -18.66 -27.60 -13.24
CA ASP A 300 -18.34 -26.67 -12.13
C ASP A 300 -18.53 -25.19 -12.52
N GLY A 301 -19.77 -24.83 -12.84
CA GLY A 301 -20.17 -23.49 -13.23
C GLY A 301 -20.66 -23.41 -14.69
N THR A 302 -21.06 -22.22 -15.10
CA THR A 302 -21.48 -21.93 -16.49
C THR A 302 -20.46 -21.10 -17.23
N ARG A 303 -19.48 -20.54 -16.52
CA ARG A 303 -18.42 -19.75 -17.12
C ARG A 303 -17.37 -20.67 -17.76
N VAL A 304 -17.15 -20.50 -19.06
CA VAL A 304 -16.16 -21.28 -19.83
C VAL A 304 -15.16 -20.32 -20.46
N GLY A 305 -13.95 -20.27 -19.91
CA GLY A 305 -12.90 -19.35 -20.33
C GLY A 305 -13.33 -17.88 -20.18
N ARG A 306 -13.48 -17.17 -21.32
CA ARG A 306 -13.97 -15.80 -21.38
C ARG A 306 -15.48 -15.69 -21.69
N GLY A 307 -16.13 -16.81 -22.03
CA GLY A 307 -17.55 -16.89 -22.34
C GLY A 307 -18.34 -17.65 -21.27
N ALA A 308 -19.53 -18.11 -21.64
CA ALA A 308 -20.39 -18.94 -20.81
C ALA A 308 -21.09 -20.03 -21.63
N VAL A 309 -21.83 -20.91 -20.96
CA VAL A 309 -22.68 -21.92 -21.58
C VAL A 309 -24.06 -21.89 -20.91
N SER A 310 -25.12 -22.02 -21.71
CA SER A 310 -26.49 -22.12 -21.21
C SER A 310 -26.72 -23.45 -20.49
N ILE A 311 -27.22 -23.39 -19.26
CA ILE A 311 -27.59 -24.59 -18.48
C ILE A 311 -28.84 -25.31 -19.02
N ALA A 312 -29.62 -24.66 -19.89
CA ALA A 312 -30.88 -25.23 -20.35
C ALA A 312 -30.74 -26.07 -21.62
N ASP A 313 -29.84 -25.67 -22.52
CA ASP A 313 -29.67 -26.32 -23.83
C ASP A 313 -28.21 -26.48 -24.28
N GLY A 314 -27.25 -26.08 -23.44
CA GLY A 314 -25.82 -26.17 -23.76
C GLY A 314 -25.34 -25.12 -24.78
N THR A 315 -26.16 -24.12 -25.12
CA THR A 315 -25.78 -23.09 -26.10
C THR A 315 -24.53 -22.32 -25.63
N PRO A 316 -23.44 -22.28 -26.42
CA PRO A 316 -22.27 -21.46 -26.12
C PRO A 316 -22.59 -19.96 -26.21
N ILE A 317 -22.16 -19.20 -25.21
CA ILE A 317 -22.34 -17.75 -25.12
C ILE A 317 -20.96 -17.10 -25.20
N SER A 318 -20.69 -16.42 -26.32
CA SER A 318 -19.37 -15.83 -26.57
C SER A 318 -19.08 -14.64 -25.67
N ALA A 319 -17.79 -14.36 -25.44
CA ALA A 319 -17.37 -13.18 -24.68
C ALA A 319 -17.86 -11.87 -25.32
N ASP A 320 -17.89 -11.78 -26.65
CA ASP A 320 -18.32 -10.58 -27.36
C ASP A 320 -19.83 -10.37 -27.29
N TYR A 321 -20.62 -11.45 -27.28
CA TYR A 321 -22.05 -11.35 -27.00
C TYR A 321 -22.28 -10.81 -25.58
N ILE A 322 -21.59 -11.36 -24.57
CA ILE A 322 -21.71 -10.88 -23.18
C ILE A 322 -21.32 -9.39 -23.05
N LYS A 323 -20.24 -8.97 -23.72
CA LYS A 323 -19.86 -7.54 -23.76
C LYS A 323 -20.93 -6.69 -24.44
N SER A 324 -21.54 -7.17 -25.52
CA SER A 324 -22.59 -6.45 -26.24
C SER A 324 -23.87 -6.30 -25.40
N GLU A 325 -24.27 -7.35 -24.67
CA GLU A 325 -25.38 -7.30 -23.72
C GLU A 325 -25.08 -6.33 -22.57
N GLY A 326 -23.88 -6.42 -21.99
CA GLY A 326 -23.45 -5.52 -20.91
C GLY A 326 -23.37 -4.05 -21.34
N SER A 327 -22.73 -3.77 -22.48
CA SER A 327 -22.63 -2.41 -23.02
C SER A 327 -23.99 -1.80 -23.37
N ALA A 328 -24.99 -2.65 -23.64
CA ALA A 328 -26.36 -2.22 -23.87
C ALA A 328 -27.23 -2.22 -22.59
N GLY A 329 -26.65 -2.41 -21.41
CA GLY A 329 -27.34 -2.38 -20.13
C GLY A 329 -28.26 -3.58 -19.86
N ARG A 330 -28.06 -4.70 -20.55
CA ARG A 330 -28.90 -5.91 -20.48
C ARG A 330 -28.35 -7.04 -19.60
N LEU A 331 -27.36 -6.74 -18.75
CA LEU A 331 -26.94 -7.68 -17.70
C LEU A 331 -27.96 -7.69 -16.56
N GLY A 332 -28.53 -8.85 -16.28
CA GLY A 332 -29.37 -9.08 -15.11
C GLY A 332 -28.58 -9.63 -13.93
N ALA A 333 -29.29 -10.02 -12.86
CA ALA A 333 -28.71 -10.70 -11.71
C ALA A 333 -29.70 -11.68 -11.06
N HIS A 334 -29.24 -12.88 -10.74
CA HIS A 334 -29.98 -13.86 -9.94
C HIS A 334 -29.35 -14.01 -8.55
N LEU A 335 -30.18 -14.03 -7.51
CA LEU A 335 -29.76 -14.57 -6.21
C LEU A 335 -29.64 -16.09 -6.37
N ILE A 336 -28.46 -16.66 -6.13
CA ILE A 336 -28.21 -18.10 -6.34
C ILE A 336 -28.03 -18.88 -5.04
N ALA A 337 -27.66 -18.22 -3.95
CA ALA A 337 -27.61 -18.81 -2.61
C ALA A 337 -27.64 -17.75 -1.50
N ILE A 338 -28.11 -18.16 -0.33
CA ILE A 338 -28.03 -17.38 0.92
C ILE A 338 -27.07 -18.10 1.87
N VAL A 339 -26.14 -17.36 2.45
CA VAL A 339 -25.22 -17.86 3.48
C VAL A 339 -25.62 -17.25 4.82
N ALA A 340 -25.91 -18.09 5.80
CA ALA A 340 -26.31 -17.68 7.14
C ALA A 340 -25.41 -18.27 8.22
N ASP A 341 -25.46 -17.66 9.41
CA ASP A 341 -24.71 -18.15 10.55
C ASP A 341 -25.44 -19.30 11.24
N GLY A 342 -24.75 -20.44 11.37
CA GLY A 342 -25.28 -21.65 12.00
C GLY A 342 -24.49 -22.03 13.25
N THR A 343 -25.12 -22.84 14.11
CA THR A 343 -24.55 -23.25 15.41
C THR A 343 -23.24 -24.03 15.31
N ARG A 344 -23.00 -24.75 14.20
CA ARG A 344 -21.78 -25.56 13.98
C ARG A 344 -21.01 -25.21 12.70
N GLY A 345 -21.27 -24.04 12.12
CA GLY A 345 -20.68 -23.59 10.87
C GLY A 345 -21.66 -22.82 10.00
N ARG A 346 -21.28 -22.53 8.76
CA ARG A 346 -22.14 -21.80 7.82
C ARG A 346 -23.33 -22.66 7.39
N LEU A 347 -24.48 -22.01 7.27
CA LEU A 347 -25.68 -22.59 6.65
C LEU A 347 -25.81 -22.04 5.24
N TYR A 348 -26.02 -22.93 4.29
CA TYR A 348 -26.24 -22.62 2.89
C TYR A 348 -27.70 -22.91 2.56
N LEU A 349 -28.43 -21.92 2.05
CA LEU A 349 -29.86 -21.98 1.81
C LEU A 349 -30.19 -21.55 0.38
N PRO A 350 -31.22 -22.12 -0.25
CA PRO A 350 -31.66 -21.70 -1.58
C PRO A 350 -32.23 -20.26 -1.51
N PRO A 351 -32.24 -19.53 -2.63
CA PRO A 351 -32.87 -18.22 -2.73
C PRO A 351 -34.36 -18.25 -2.36
N THR A 352 -34.86 -17.19 -1.73
CA THR A 352 -36.29 -17.00 -1.47
C THR A 352 -36.78 -15.68 -2.06
N THR A 353 -38.07 -15.59 -2.37
CA THR A 353 -38.70 -14.37 -2.90
C THR A 353 -38.52 -13.19 -1.94
N GLU A 354 -38.60 -13.42 -0.63
CA GLU A 354 -38.37 -12.41 0.41
C GLU A 354 -36.99 -11.74 0.26
N HIS A 355 -35.92 -12.53 0.16
CA HIS A 355 -34.57 -11.98 0.04
C HIS A 355 -34.31 -11.30 -1.31
N VAL A 356 -34.92 -11.78 -2.39
CA VAL A 356 -34.85 -11.12 -3.71
C VAL A 356 -35.55 -9.75 -3.65
N LEU A 357 -36.74 -9.67 -3.07
CA LEU A 357 -37.50 -8.43 -2.92
C LEU A 357 -36.80 -7.44 -1.97
N ALA A 358 -36.25 -7.91 -0.84
CA ALA A 358 -35.51 -7.07 0.09
C ALA A 358 -34.25 -6.45 -0.52
N ALA A 359 -33.63 -7.11 -1.51
CA ALA A 359 -32.50 -6.59 -2.26
C ALA A 359 -32.90 -5.60 -3.36
N ASN A 360 -34.16 -5.63 -3.81
CA ASN A 360 -34.68 -4.80 -4.87
C ASN A 360 -35.04 -3.39 -4.35
N VAL A 361 -34.01 -2.61 -4.05
CA VAL A 361 -34.17 -1.22 -3.61
C VAL A 361 -33.92 -0.25 -4.77
N ALA A 362 -34.58 0.91 -4.71
CA ALA A 362 -34.34 2.00 -5.65
C ALA A 362 -32.89 2.47 -5.58
N ARG A 363 -32.33 2.90 -6.71
CA ARG A 363 -31.00 3.52 -6.74
C ARG A 363 -31.05 4.85 -5.96
N PRO A 364 -30.18 5.07 -4.96
CA PRO A 364 -30.13 6.35 -4.27
C PRO A 364 -29.70 7.47 -5.21
N ALA A 365 -30.27 8.68 -5.01
CA ALA A 365 -30.10 9.79 -5.94
C ALA A 365 -28.69 10.41 -5.91
N ASP A 366 -28.08 10.48 -4.73
CA ASP A 366 -26.78 11.10 -4.51
C ASP A 366 -25.73 10.02 -4.26
N VAL A 367 -25.21 9.46 -5.36
CA VAL A 367 -24.14 8.45 -5.36
C VAL A 367 -22.90 9.01 -6.04
N PRO A 368 -21.70 8.51 -5.70
CA PRO A 368 -20.53 8.85 -6.48
C PRO A 368 -20.61 8.22 -7.88
N ASP A 369 -20.84 9.08 -8.89
CA ASP A 369 -21.18 8.68 -10.27
C ASP A 369 -20.08 9.04 -11.29
N GLN A 370 -18.86 9.31 -10.82
CA GLN A 370 -17.72 9.60 -11.70
C GLN A 370 -17.40 8.40 -12.62
N GLU A 371 -16.89 8.70 -13.81
CA GLU A 371 -16.52 7.67 -14.79
C GLU A 371 -15.29 6.87 -14.34
N LEU A 372 -15.31 5.57 -14.63
CA LEU A 372 -14.16 4.69 -14.45
C LEU A 372 -13.12 4.97 -15.54
N PRO A 373 -11.84 5.05 -15.18
CA PRO A 373 -10.79 5.20 -16.17
C PRO A 373 -10.63 3.93 -17.00
N TYR A 374 -10.19 4.11 -18.25
CA TYR A 374 -9.84 2.99 -19.13
C TYR A 374 -8.40 2.53 -18.86
N ASP A 375 -8.24 1.44 -18.09
CA ASP A 375 -6.98 0.70 -17.98
C ASP A 375 -7.23 -0.79 -18.26
N PRO A 376 -6.98 -1.29 -19.48
CA PRO A 376 -7.29 -2.68 -19.85
C PRO A 376 -6.40 -3.71 -19.13
N ARG A 377 -5.42 -3.29 -18.33
CA ARG A 377 -4.60 -4.17 -17.49
C ARG A 377 -5.22 -4.38 -16.12
N ASN A 378 -5.84 -3.34 -15.57
CA ASN A 378 -6.24 -3.30 -14.16
C ASN A 378 -7.73 -3.01 -13.93
N ILE A 379 -8.49 -2.54 -14.91
CA ILE A 379 -9.92 -2.21 -14.76
C ILE A 379 -10.67 -2.92 -15.88
N TRP A 380 -11.37 -3.99 -15.53
CA TRP A 380 -11.93 -4.95 -16.49
C TRP A 380 -13.43 -4.78 -16.73
N THR A 381 -14.06 -3.84 -16.03
CA THR A 381 -15.52 -3.66 -16.01
C THR A 381 -16.09 -2.78 -17.14
N PRO A 382 -15.40 -1.72 -17.65
CA PRO A 382 -15.95 -0.86 -18.71
C PRO A 382 -16.34 -1.58 -20.00
N PRO A 383 -15.59 -2.59 -20.50
CA PRO A 383 -16.00 -3.36 -21.68
C PRO A 383 -17.33 -4.12 -21.54
N TYR A 384 -17.88 -4.20 -20.32
CA TYR A 384 -19.16 -4.85 -20.02
C TYR A 384 -20.25 -3.84 -19.62
N GLY A 385 -20.07 -2.55 -19.94
CA GLY A 385 -21.06 -1.49 -19.68
C GLY A 385 -21.04 -0.90 -18.27
N LEU A 386 -20.19 -1.41 -17.37
CA LEU A 386 -19.98 -0.84 -16.03
C LEU A 386 -18.92 0.25 -16.13
N THR A 387 -19.36 1.48 -16.41
CA THR A 387 -18.50 2.59 -16.83
C THR A 387 -18.35 3.67 -15.77
N ARG A 388 -19.06 3.57 -14.65
CA ARG A 388 -19.00 4.52 -13.51
C ARG A 388 -18.68 3.80 -12.22
N PHE A 389 -18.11 4.51 -11.24
CA PHE A 389 -17.79 3.93 -9.93
C PHE A 389 -19.04 3.38 -9.22
N SER A 390 -20.19 4.03 -9.39
CA SER A 390 -21.49 3.55 -8.91
C SER A 390 -21.90 2.18 -9.47
N ASP A 391 -21.47 1.85 -10.70
CA ASP A 391 -21.87 0.61 -11.38
C ASP A 391 -21.17 -0.62 -10.80
N LEU A 392 -20.15 -0.39 -9.98
CA LEU A 392 -19.45 -1.45 -9.23
C LEU A 392 -20.26 -1.94 -8.04
N PHE A 393 -21.43 -1.38 -7.74
CA PHE A 393 -22.24 -1.68 -6.57
C PHE A 393 -23.68 -2.00 -6.99
N THR A 394 -24.35 -2.88 -6.24
CA THR A 394 -25.81 -3.03 -6.34
C THR A 394 -26.51 -1.80 -5.74
N ASN A 395 -27.78 -1.56 -6.07
CA ASN A 395 -28.55 -0.48 -5.44
C ASN A 395 -28.61 -0.63 -3.91
N ARG A 396 -28.67 -1.87 -3.40
CA ARG A 396 -28.63 -2.15 -1.96
C ARG A 396 -27.28 -1.79 -1.35
N GLN A 397 -26.17 -2.13 -2.00
CA GLN A 397 -24.82 -1.74 -1.58
C GLN A 397 -24.63 -0.21 -1.62
N LEU A 398 -25.12 0.47 -2.65
CA LEU A 398 -25.11 1.93 -2.73
C LEU A 398 -25.89 2.54 -1.56
N THR A 399 -27.08 2.01 -1.28
CA THR A 399 -27.97 2.52 -0.22
C THR A 399 -27.31 2.45 1.15
N ILE A 400 -26.66 1.33 1.51
CA ILE A 400 -25.94 1.26 2.79
C ILE A 400 -24.74 2.20 2.82
N LEU A 401 -23.94 2.28 1.75
CA LEU A 401 -22.74 3.10 1.72
C LEU A 401 -23.07 4.60 1.79
N THR A 402 -24.11 5.06 1.08
CA THR A 402 -24.59 6.45 1.18
C THR A 402 -25.17 6.74 2.56
N THR A 403 -26.00 5.84 3.11
CA THR A 403 -26.58 6.01 4.46
C THR A 403 -25.50 6.15 5.52
N LEU A 404 -24.47 5.29 5.49
CA LEU A 404 -23.34 5.38 6.42
C LEU A 404 -22.54 6.66 6.22
N SER A 405 -22.35 7.10 4.96
CA SER A 405 -21.63 8.34 4.64
C SER A 405 -22.35 9.56 5.19
N ASP A 406 -23.67 9.64 5.03
CA ASP A 406 -24.49 10.74 5.55
C ASP A 406 -24.46 10.77 7.10
N LEU A 407 -24.48 9.59 7.74
CA LEU A 407 -24.37 9.44 9.18
C LEU A 407 -23.01 9.88 9.76
N ILE A 408 -21.96 9.99 8.95
CA ILE A 408 -20.67 10.55 9.40
C ILE A 408 -20.82 12.02 9.82
N THR A 409 -21.63 12.80 9.10
CA THR A 409 -21.88 14.21 9.45
C THR A 409 -22.62 14.35 10.79
N GLU A 410 -23.57 13.45 11.05
CA GLU A 410 -24.29 13.37 12.32
C GLU A 410 -23.33 12.98 13.46
N ALA A 411 -22.54 11.91 13.28
CA ALA A 411 -21.56 11.44 14.26
C ALA A 411 -20.49 12.50 14.57
N ARG A 412 -20.02 13.22 13.55
CA ARG A 412 -19.12 14.37 13.70
C ARG A 412 -19.73 15.43 14.59
N SER A 413 -20.98 15.79 14.36
CA SER A 413 -21.68 16.84 15.11
C SER A 413 -21.85 16.45 16.57
N SER A 414 -22.22 15.19 16.85
CA SER A 414 -22.26 14.65 18.21
C SER A 414 -20.89 14.67 18.88
N ALA A 415 -19.84 14.21 18.19
CA ALA A 415 -18.48 14.21 18.73
C ALA A 415 -17.96 15.62 19.09
N ILE A 416 -18.35 16.64 18.33
CA ILE A 416 -18.02 18.04 18.66
C ILE A 416 -18.78 18.49 19.91
N GLY A 417 -20.07 18.17 20.01
CA GLY A 417 -20.88 18.51 21.18
C GLY A 417 -20.34 17.88 22.46
N ASP A 418 -20.04 16.59 22.39
CA ASP A 418 -19.51 15.80 23.50
C ASP A 418 -18.10 16.24 23.89
N ALA A 419 -17.26 16.62 22.91
CA ALA A 419 -15.94 17.20 23.18
C ALA A 419 -16.03 18.54 23.92
N VAL A 420 -16.94 19.43 23.51
CA VAL A 420 -17.19 20.70 24.23
C VAL A 420 -17.71 20.44 25.63
N ALA A 421 -18.64 19.49 25.80
CA ALA A 421 -19.18 19.12 27.11
C ALA A 421 -18.10 18.51 28.04
N SER A 422 -17.11 17.85 27.45
CA SER A 422 -15.94 17.29 28.15
C SER A 422 -14.85 18.34 28.45
N GLY A 423 -15.07 19.61 28.09
CA GLY A 423 -14.17 20.73 28.40
C GLY A 423 -13.15 21.07 27.32
N LEU A 424 -13.19 20.46 26.13
CA LEU A 424 -12.33 20.89 25.03
C LEU A 424 -12.83 22.23 24.46
N GLU A 425 -11.92 23.19 24.31
CA GLU A 425 -12.21 24.43 23.58
C GLU A 425 -12.64 24.12 22.15
N ARG A 426 -13.51 24.95 21.57
CA ARG A 426 -14.07 24.70 20.24
C ARG A 426 -12.97 24.59 19.16
N GLY A 427 -12.05 25.56 19.14
CA GLY A 427 -10.86 25.59 18.29
C GLY A 427 -11.12 25.58 16.78
N ASP A 428 -10.02 25.49 16.02
CA ASP A 428 -10.03 25.43 14.54
C ASP A 428 -10.28 24.01 14.00
N ARG A 429 -10.45 23.92 12.67
CA ARG A 429 -10.60 22.68 11.91
C ARG A 429 -9.33 21.82 11.95
N LEU A 430 -9.49 20.52 11.75
CA LEU A 430 -8.36 19.58 11.70
C LEU A 430 -7.37 19.91 10.57
N GLU A 431 -7.85 20.16 9.36
CA GLU A 431 -6.98 20.47 8.20
C GLU A 431 -6.25 21.82 8.32
N ASP A 432 -6.68 22.68 9.25
CA ASP A 432 -6.05 23.98 9.54
C ASP A 432 -5.12 23.94 10.76
N GLY A 433 -4.82 22.75 11.29
CA GLY A 433 -3.91 22.58 12.43
C GLY A 433 -4.59 22.60 13.79
N GLY A 434 -5.93 22.64 13.84
CA GLY A 434 -6.70 22.67 15.08
C GLY A 434 -6.49 21.42 15.96
N ARG A 435 -6.69 21.61 17.27
CA ARG A 435 -6.62 20.59 18.32
C ARG A 435 -7.84 20.59 19.26
N GLY A 436 -8.78 21.51 19.05
CA GLY A 436 -10.00 21.65 19.86
C GLY A 436 -11.11 20.67 19.44
N ALA A 437 -12.30 20.87 19.98
CA ALA A 437 -13.47 20.02 19.77
C ALA A 437 -13.84 19.86 18.29
N ILE A 438 -13.72 20.92 17.46
CA ILE A 438 -13.96 20.83 16.02
C ILE A 438 -12.98 19.87 15.35
N ALA A 439 -11.68 20.02 15.62
CA ALA A 439 -10.66 19.12 15.08
C ALA A 439 -10.81 17.69 15.59
N TYR A 440 -11.28 17.50 16.83
CA TYR A 440 -11.57 16.19 17.40
C TYR A 440 -12.70 15.49 16.64
N GLY A 441 -13.83 16.19 16.44
CA GLY A 441 -14.94 15.65 15.64
C GLY A 441 -14.55 15.38 14.18
N ASP A 442 -13.75 16.25 13.58
CA ASP A 442 -13.15 16.05 12.25
C ASP A 442 -12.31 14.75 12.20
N ALA A 443 -11.54 14.47 13.27
CA ALA A 443 -10.72 13.26 13.36
C ALA A 443 -11.57 11.99 13.48
N VAL A 444 -12.60 12.00 14.33
CA VAL A 444 -13.57 10.89 14.43
C VAL A 444 -14.22 10.62 13.07
N ALA A 445 -14.71 11.66 12.40
CA ALA A 445 -15.32 11.56 11.07
C ALA A 445 -14.36 10.98 10.01
N THR A 446 -13.10 11.40 10.05
CA THR A 446 -12.05 10.91 9.15
C THR A 446 -11.83 9.41 9.31
N TYR A 447 -11.70 8.92 10.55
CA TYR A 447 -11.48 7.50 10.81
C TYR A 447 -12.72 6.63 10.55
N LEU A 448 -13.92 7.12 10.83
CA LEU A 448 -15.15 6.42 10.43
C LEU A 448 -15.28 6.33 8.91
N SER A 449 -14.84 7.36 8.17
CA SER A 449 -14.80 7.32 6.70
C SER A 449 -13.78 6.31 6.18
N PHE A 450 -12.66 6.07 6.88
CA PHE A 450 -11.78 4.95 6.55
C PHE A 450 -12.46 3.59 6.71
N ALA A 451 -13.33 3.43 7.71
CA ALA A 451 -14.13 2.22 7.85
C ALA A 451 -15.13 2.05 6.68
N ILE A 452 -15.73 3.14 6.16
CA ILE A 452 -16.58 3.11 4.96
C ILE A 452 -15.77 2.75 3.71
N SER A 453 -14.58 3.34 3.50
CA SER A 453 -13.70 2.96 2.40
C SER A 453 -13.40 1.46 2.39
N LYS A 454 -13.10 0.89 3.58
CA LYS A 454 -12.88 -0.55 3.72
C LYS A 454 -14.15 -1.35 3.45
N LEU A 455 -15.30 -0.89 3.93
CA LEU A 455 -16.57 -1.53 3.65
C LEU A 455 -16.87 -1.54 2.16
N ALA A 456 -16.60 -0.46 1.42
CA ALA A 456 -16.79 -0.39 -0.02
C ALA A 456 -15.95 -1.46 -0.76
N ASP A 457 -14.69 -1.65 -0.35
CA ASP A 457 -13.82 -2.71 -0.88
C ASP A 457 -14.38 -4.12 -0.60
N TRP A 458 -15.07 -4.31 0.54
CA TRP A 458 -15.70 -5.57 0.94
C TRP A 458 -17.18 -5.71 0.52
N SER A 459 -17.76 -4.68 -0.10
CA SER A 459 -19.19 -4.60 -0.41
C SER A 459 -19.40 -4.04 -1.82
N SER A 460 -18.65 -4.54 -2.80
CA SER A 460 -18.86 -4.27 -4.23
C SER A 460 -19.35 -5.55 -4.95
N THR A 461 -19.77 -5.39 -6.20
CA THR A 461 -20.11 -6.49 -7.11
C THR A 461 -18.89 -7.20 -7.70
N SER A 462 -17.67 -6.84 -7.28
CA SER A 462 -16.42 -7.53 -7.58
C SER A 462 -15.97 -8.48 -6.46
N CYS A 463 -16.61 -8.43 -5.28
CA CYS A 463 -16.32 -9.34 -4.16
C CYS A 463 -16.72 -10.77 -4.53
N SER A 464 -15.87 -11.77 -4.23
CA SER A 464 -16.14 -13.18 -4.60
C SER A 464 -16.19 -14.10 -3.38
N TRP A 465 -16.87 -15.23 -3.49
CA TRP A 465 -16.91 -16.24 -2.42
C TRP A 465 -15.72 -17.19 -2.50
N ILE A 466 -15.09 -17.50 -1.35
CA ILE A 466 -13.98 -18.43 -1.24
C ILE A 466 -14.48 -19.72 -0.56
N ASN A 467 -14.85 -20.72 -1.37
CA ASN A 467 -15.43 -21.98 -0.90
C ASN A 467 -14.48 -22.86 -0.06
N THR A 468 -13.17 -22.62 -0.06
CA THR A 468 -12.21 -23.38 0.76
C THR A 468 -12.11 -22.86 2.20
N ILE A 469 -12.37 -21.57 2.42
CA ILE A 469 -12.37 -20.96 3.75
C ILE A 469 -13.76 -20.54 4.23
N GLU A 470 -14.77 -20.61 3.36
CA GLU A 470 -16.16 -20.20 3.60
C GLU A 470 -16.26 -18.72 4.02
N GLY A 471 -15.67 -17.85 3.19
CA GLY A 471 -15.60 -16.42 3.44
C GLY A 471 -15.54 -15.60 2.15
N VAL A 472 -15.57 -14.28 2.30
CA VAL A 472 -15.55 -13.33 1.18
C VAL A 472 -14.12 -12.91 0.84
N ARG A 473 -13.88 -12.76 -0.46
CA ARG A 473 -12.73 -12.08 -1.04
C ARG A 473 -13.16 -10.66 -1.42
N ASP A 474 -12.42 -9.69 -0.93
CA ASP A 474 -12.54 -8.27 -1.23
C ASP A 474 -12.26 -7.92 -2.71
N THR A 475 -12.64 -6.71 -3.11
CA THR A 475 -12.46 -6.18 -4.48
C THR A 475 -10.99 -6.17 -4.88
N PHE A 476 -10.12 -5.72 -3.98
CA PHE A 476 -8.68 -5.55 -4.23
C PHE A 476 -7.82 -6.72 -3.73
N ALA A 477 -8.30 -7.95 -3.88
CA ALA A 477 -7.47 -9.15 -3.68
C ALA A 477 -6.21 -9.19 -4.59
N ARG A 478 -6.21 -8.37 -5.63
CA ARG A 478 -5.06 -7.98 -6.46
C ARG A 478 -5.17 -6.48 -6.77
N GLN A 479 -4.11 -5.89 -7.31
CA GLN A 479 -4.07 -4.47 -7.72
C GLN A 479 -4.86 -4.22 -9.02
N SER A 480 -6.15 -4.57 -9.03
CA SER A 480 -7.08 -4.36 -10.16
C SER A 480 -8.53 -4.49 -9.70
N ILE A 481 -9.45 -3.93 -10.48
CA ILE A 481 -10.90 -4.11 -10.37
C ILE A 481 -11.32 -5.16 -11.40
N PRO A 482 -11.49 -6.44 -11.00
CA PRO A 482 -11.89 -7.49 -11.91
C PRO A 482 -13.39 -7.42 -12.23
N MET A 483 -13.76 -7.92 -13.42
CA MET A 483 -15.14 -8.30 -13.70
C MET A 483 -15.43 -9.63 -12.98
N ALA A 484 -16.29 -9.60 -11.97
CA ALA A 484 -16.82 -10.78 -11.31
C ALA A 484 -18.19 -11.16 -11.90
N TRP A 485 -18.38 -12.46 -12.12
CA TRP A 485 -19.60 -13.00 -12.76
C TRP A 485 -20.58 -13.46 -11.69
N ASP A 486 -20.11 -14.25 -10.74
CA ASP A 486 -20.73 -14.47 -9.45
C ASP A 486 -20.02 -13.63 -8.38
N TYR A 487 -20.79 -13.02 -7.49
CA TYR A 487 -20.28 -12.13 -6.44
C TYR A 487 -20.98 -12.37 -5.10
N ALA A 488 -20.24 -12.10 -4.02
CA ALA A 488 -20.73 -12.20 -2.65
C ALA A 488 -21.05 -10.80 -2.13
N GLU A 489 -22.32 -10.55 -1.85
CA GLU A 489 -22.78 -9.36 -1.14
C GLU A 489 -22.84 -9.66 0.36
N ILE A 490 -22.00 -9.02 1.16
CA ILE A 490 -21.97 -9.20 2.61
C ILE A 490 -23.15 -8.52 3.29
N ASN A 491 -23.57 -9.05 4.45
CA ASN A 491 -24.44 -8.32 5.36
C ASN A 491 -23.61 -7.36 6.24
N PRO A 492 -23.75 -6.03 6.08
CA PRO A 492 -22.97 -5.02 6.81
C PRO A 492 -23.27 -5.01 8.32
N PHE A 493 -24.37 -5.65 8.75
CA PHE A 493 -24.82 -5.77 10.14
C PHE A 493 -24.66 -7.17 10.73
N SER A 494 -23.99 -8.08 10.02
CA SER A 494 -23.68 -9.41 10.54
C SER A 494 -22.55 -9.38 11.57
N ASP A 495 -22.34 -10.51 12.26
CA ASP A 495 -21.20 -10.70 13.17
C ASP A 495 -20.02 -11.38 12.45
N SER A 496 -20.12 -11.59 11.13
CA SER A 496 -19.08 -12.21 10.31
C SER A 496 -18.07 -11.18 9.79
N VAL A 497 -16.84 -11.61 9.51
CA VAL A 497 -15.77 -10.77 8.94
C VAL A 497 -16.28 -10.01 7.69
N GLY A 498 -15.91 -8.73 7.60
CA GLY A 498 -16.32 -7.83 6.51
C GLY A 498 -17.44 -6.85 6.89
N ASN A 499 -18.16 -7.09 8.00
CA ASN A 499 -19.19 -6.16 8.47
C ASN A 499 -18.62 -4.78 8.84
N PHE A 500 -19.48 -3.75 8.83
CA PHE A 500 -19.07 -2.37 9.07
C PHE A 500 -18.38 -2.19 10.43
N LEU A 501 -18.95 -2.73 11.50
CA LEU A 501 -18.40 -2.57 12.85
C LEU A 501 -17.01 -3.22 12.97
N SER A 502 -16.77 -4.35 12.30
CA SER A 502 -15.45 -4.99 12.28
C SER A 502 -14.41 -4.09 11.62
N HIS A 503 -14.78 -3.36 10.57
CA HIS A 503 -13.89 -2.36 9.98
C HIS A 503 -13.63 -1.19 10.93
N VAL A 504 -14.65 -0.68 11.63
CA VAL A 504 -14.47 0.33 12.70
C VAL A 504 -13.48 -0.17 13.76
N MET A 505 -13.63 -1.41 14.24
CA MET A 505 -12.74 -1.98 15.25
C MET A 505 -11.29 -2.07 14.76
N TRP A 506 -11.07 -2.42 13.49
CA TRP A 506 -9.73 -2.47 12.89
C TRP A 506 -9.11 -1.08 12.75
N VAL A 507 -9.89 -0.09 12.29
CA VAL A 507 -9.41 1.30 12.21
C VAL A 507 -9.03 1.80 13.60
N ALA A 508 -9.91 1.67 14.59
CA ALA A 508 -9.66 2.08 15.97
C ALA A 508 -8.43 1.37 16.58
N ALA A 509 -8.25 0.07 16.31
CA ALA A 509 -7.06 -0.65 16.76
C ALA A 509 -5.77 -0.09 16.14
N GLY A 510 -5.82 0.33 14.86
CA GLY A 510 -4.72 1.03 14.22
C GLY A 510 -4.43 2.38 14.87
N VAL A 511 -5.44 3.21 15.10
CA VAL A 511 -5.29 4.51 15.78
C VAL A 511 -4.63 4.36 17.15
N ALA A 512 -5.10 3.41 17.96
CA ALA A 512 -4.53 3.13 19.29
C ALA A 512 -3.07 2.65 19.24
N ALA A 513 -2.66 2.01 18.13
CA ALA A 513 -1.32 1.45 17.97
C ALA A 513 -0.29 2.44 17.39
N MET A 514 -0.74 3.58 16.84
CA MET A 514 0.16 4.57 16.25
C MET A 514 1.00 5.28 17.32
N PRO A 515 2.26 5.65 17.02
CA PRO A 515 2.97 6.59 17.86
C PRO A 515 2.16 7.90 17.92
N ALA A 516 2.05 8.47 19.11
CA ALA A 516 1.46 9.78 19.30
C ALA A 516 2.36 10.50 20.29
N SER A 517 3.11 11.49 19.78
CA SER A 517 3.89 12.40 20.61
C SER A 517 3.61 13.82 20.14
N ALA A 518 2.92 14.58 20.96
CA ALA A 518 2.51 15.96 20.71
C ALA A 518 3.70 16.90 20.50
N ASN A 519 4.90 16.50 20.95
CA ASN A 519 6.15 17.23 20.77
C ASN A 519 6.76 17.04 19.37
N LEU A 520 6.38 15.98 18.65
CA LEU A 520 6.89 15.65 17.32
C LEU A 520 5.74 15.19 16.39
N PRO A 521 4.74 16.05 16.13
CA PRO A 521 3.69 15.73 15.18
C PRO A 521 4.29 15.62 13.77
N GLY A 522 3.97 14.52 13.07
CA GLY A 522 4.34 14.40 11.66
C GLY A 522 3.44 15.27 10.80
N THR A 523 3.86 15.50 9.55
CA THR A 523 3.07 16.24 8.56
C THR A 523 2.95 15.46 7.27
N SER A 524 1.76 15.46 6.64
CA SER A 524 1.57 14.90 5.31
C SER A 524 0.86 15.89 4.40
N LEU A 525 1.41 16.12 3.21
CA LEU A 525 0.92 17.12 2.26
C LEU A 525 0.69 16.51 0.89
N GLN A 526 -0.36 16.97 0.20
CA GLN A 526 -0.48 16.72 -1.23
C GLN A 526 0.51 17.62 -1.97
N ALA A 527 1.54 17.02 -2.57
CA ALA A 527 2.57 17.76 -3.29
C ALA A 527 3.27 16.88 -4.34
N ASP A 528 3.62 17.50 -5.46
CA ASP A 528 4.46 16.88 -6.47
C ASP A 528 5.93 16.86 -6.00
N ALA A 529 6.53 15.67 -5.98
CA ALA A 529 7.95 15.46 -5.71
C ALA A 529 8.85 16.29 -6.64
N SER A 530 8.42 16.56 -7.87
CA SER A 530 9.20 17.32 -8.84
C SER A 530 9.22 18.84 -8.56
N THR A 531 8.28 19.35 -7.76
CA THR A 531 8.11 20.79 -7.52
C THR A 531 8.27 21.26 -6.08
N ARG A 532 8.32 20.36 -5.09
CA ARG A 532 8.45 20.73 -3.67
C ARG A 532 9.87 21.14 -3.23
N SER A 533 10.00 21.76 -2.06
CA SER A 533 11.31 22.02 -1.44
C SER A 533 11.86 20.77 -0.73
N TYR A 534 13.19 20.64 -0.75
CA TYR A 534 13.99 19.59 -0.10
C TYR A 534 15.07 20.15 0.85
N GLU A 535 15.14 21.47 1.01
CA GLU A 535 16.19 22.13 1.80
C GLU A 535 16.20 21.68 3.26
N GLY A 536 17.36 21.19 3.72
CA GLY A 536 17.56 20.75 5.10
C GLY A 536 16.86 19.44 5.47
N LEU A 537 16.37 18.68 4.48
CA LEU A 537 15.65 17.43 4.70
C LEU A 537 16.52 16.20 4.44
N VAL A 538 16.42 15.22 5.32
CA VAL A 538 16.92 13.85 5.07
C VAL A 538 15.85 13.06 4.34
N VAL A 539 16.22 12.41 3.23
CA VAL A 539 15.27 11.70 2.37
C VAL A 539 15.44 10.18 2.48
N SER A 540 14.34 9.48 2.71
CA SER A 540 14.20 8.03 2.48
C SER A 540 12.89 7.79 1.74
N THR A 541 12.91 7.10 0.61
CA THR A 541 11.74 7.06 -0.26
C THR A 541 11.61 5.81 -1.12
N ASP A 542 10.38 5.42 -1.40
CA ASP A 542 10.02 4.32 -2.30
C ASP A 542 9.27 4.85 -3.54
N PRO A 543 9.99 5.23 -4.60
CA PRO A 543 9.39 5.83 -5.78
C PRO A 543 8.52 4.86 -6.61
N PRO A 544 7.58 5.37 -7.42
CA PRO A 544 6.75 4.55 -8.30
C PRO A 544 7.55 3.84 -9.41
N TYR A 545 7.13 2.63 -9.79
CA TYR A 545 7.85 1.76 -10.74
C TYR A 545 7.41 1.94 -12.19
N TYR A 546 8.33 1.67 -13.13
CA TYR A 546 8.16 1.87 -14.58
C TYR A 546 6.88 1.23 -15.15
N ASP A 547 6.68 -0.08 -14.97
CA ASP A 547 5.50 -0.79 -15.49
C ASP A 547 4.36 -0.93 -14.47
N ASN A 548 4.26 0.03 -13.53
CA ASN A 548 3.35 -0.16 -12.40
C ASN A 548 1.88 0.14 -12.74
N ILE A 549 1.04 -0.48 -11.91
CA ILE A 549 -0.38 -0.16 -11.71
C ILE A 549 -0.56 1.34 -11.58
N SER A 550 -1.57 1.91 -12.25
CA SER A 550 -1.97 3.28 -11.92
C SER A 550 -2.70 3.29 -10.59
N TYR A 551 -1.99 3.66 -9.54
CA TYR A 551 -2.57 3.77 -8.22
C TYR A 551 -3.55 4.90 -8.13
N ALA A 552 -3.34 6.00 -8.87
CA ALA A 552 -4.35 7.04 -8.96
C ALA A 552 -5.68 6.45 -9.47
N ASP A 553 -5.69 5.70 -10.58
CA ASP A 553 -6.93 5.13 -11.15
C ASP A 553 -7.64 4.18 -10.19
N LEU A 554 -6.90 3.34 -9.48
CA LEU A 554 -7.50 2.45 -8.47
C LEU A 554 -7.93 3.23 -7.21
N SER A 555 -7.18 4.26 -6.81
CA SER A 555 -7.48 5.08 -5.63
C SER A 555 -8.80 5.83 -5.78
N ASP A 556 -9.23 6.14 -7.01
CA ASP A 556 -10.51 6.78 -7.24
C ASP A 556 -11.69 5.97 -6.68
N PHE A 557 -11.58 4.63 -6.63
CA PHE A 557 -12.57 3.78 -5.97
C PHE A 557 -12.83 4.19 -4.52
N PHE A 558 -11.78 4.58 -3.78
CA PHE A 558 -11.89 5.06 -2.40
C PHE A 558 -12.15 6.57 -2.35
N TYR A 559 -11.47 7.32 -3.21
CA TYR A 559 -11.51 8.78 -3.25
C TYR A 559 -12.94 9.31 -3.35
N VAL A 560 -13.77 8.72 -4.20
CA VAL A 560 -15.14 9.20 -4.42
C VAL A 560 -16.02 9.08 -3.16
N TRP A 561 -15.82 8.02 -2.36
CA TRP A 561 -16.49 7.86 -1.07
C TRP A 561 -15.90 8.77 0.01
N LEU A 562 -14.56 8.89 0.08
CA LEU A 562 -13.90 9.81 1.02
C LEU A 562 -14.33 11.26 0.76
N ARG A 563 -14.35 11.69 -0.50
CA ARG A 563 -14.78 13.03 -0.90
C ARG A 563 -16.24 13.28 -0.55
N ARG A 564 -17.13 12.30 -0.73
CA ARG A 564 -18.52 12.38 -0.29
C ARG A 564 -18.62 12.61 1.22
N SER A 565 -17.94 11.80 2.02
CA SER A 565 -18.13 11.77 3.47
C SER A 565 -17.41 12.90 4.22
N ILE A 566 -16.24 13.32 3.75
CA ILE A 566 -15.33 14.23 4.49
C ILE A 566 -14.63 15.25 3.59
N GLY A 567 -15.12 15.48 2.38
CA GLY A 567 -14.56 16.48 1.46
C GLY A 567 -14.66 17.91 2.00
N ASP A 568 -15.61 18.21 2.88
CA ASP A 568 -15.74 19.52 3.54
C ASP A 568 -14.77 19.69 4.73
N ILE A 569 -14.26 18.59 5.28
CA ILE A 569 -13.26 18.54 6.36
C ILE A 569 -11.85 18.65 5.79
N HIS A 570 -11.56 17.89 4.73
CA HIS A 570 -10.25 17.85 4.07
C HIS A 570 -10.31 18.50 2.69
N ARG A 571 -10.69 19.79 2.62
CA ARG A 571 -10.92 20.52 1.37
C ARG A 571 -9.66 20.68 0.55
N LYS A 572 -8.50 20.88 1.19
CA LYS A 572 -7.21 21.02 0.50
C LYS A 572 -6.77 19.70 -0.10
N THR A 573 -7.07 18.58 0.58
CA THR A 573 -6.65 17.23 0.16
C THR A 573 -7.64 16.58 -0.82
N LEU A 574 -8.95 16.75 -0.62
CA LEU A 574 -10.04 16.14 -1.39
C LEU A 574 -10.79 17.14 -2.28
N GLY A 575 -10.12 18.25 -2.65
CA GLY A 575 -10.75 19.36 -3.39
C GLY A 575 -11.01 19.08 -4.87
N THR A 576 -10.30 18.13 -5.47
CA THR A 576 -10.47 17.75 -6.88
C THR A 576 -11.72 16.88 -7.11
N VAL A 577 -12.08 16.61 -8.37
CA VAL A 577 -13.19 15.71 -8.70
C VAL A 577 -12.75 14.24 -8.63
N LEU A 578 -11.54 13.94 -9.08
CA LEU A 578 -10.84 12.67 -9.01
C LEU A 578 -9.37 12.91 -8.64
N THR A 579 -8.62 11.86 -8.36
CA THR A 579 -7.19 11.98 -8.05
C THR A 579 -6.37 12.45 -9.27
N PRO A 580 -5.31 13.27 -9.08
CA PRO A 580 -4.46 13.74 -10.18
C PRO A 580 -3.78 12.59 -10.93
N LYS A 581 -3.77 12.64 -12.27
CA LYS A 581 -3.21 11.59 -13.15
C LYS A 581 -2.02 12.04 -13.99
N SER A 582 -2.02 13.32 -14.39
CA SER A 582 -1.05 13.89 -15.35
C SER A 582 0.36 13.94 -14.79
N GLU A 583 0.49 14.22 -13.50
CA GLU A 583 1.78 14.30 -12.80
C GLU A 583 2.22 12.96 -12.20
N GLU A 584 1.38 11.91 -12.24
CA GLU A 584 1.71 10.60 -11.69
C GLU A 584 2.87 9.98 -12.49
N LEU A 585 4.02 9.76 -11.84
CA LEU A 585 5.22 9.18 -12.45
C LEU A 585 5.06 7.67 -12.75
N VAL A 586 4.22 7.33 -13.72
CA VAL A 586 3.97 5.97 -14.21
C VAL A 586 4.20 5.89 -15.72
N ALA A 587 4.89 4.86 -16.22
CA ALA A 587 5.10 4.69 -17.66
C ALA A 587 3.88 4.00 -18.32
N SER A 588 2.70 4.62 -18.24
CA SER A 588 1.49 4.10 -18.87
C SER A 588 1.44 4.47 -20.36
N GLN A 589 1.61 3.48 -21.25
CA GLN A 589 1.51 3.70 -22.71
C GLN A 589 0.17 4.32 -23.15
N TYR A 590 -0.90 4.09 -22.37
CA TYR A 590 -2.25 4.62 -22.66
C TYR A 590 -2.40 6.09 -22.28
N ARG A 591 -1.51 6.64 -21.45
CA ARG A 591 -1.52 8.06 -21.03
C ARG A 591 -0.58 8.95 -21.83
N HIS A 592 0.42 8.36 -22.47
CA HIS A 592 1.49 9.10 -23.14
C HIS A 592 1.56 8.78 -24.65
N ASP A 593 0.47 8.29 -25.26
CA ASP A 593 0.40 8.02 -26.70
C ASP A 593 1.50 7.08 -27.22
N GLY A 594 1.81 6.05 -26.43
CA GLY A 594 2.77 5.01 -26.81
C GLY A 594 3.90 4.77 -25.80
N LYS A 595 4.63 3.68 -26.03
CA LYS A 595 5.67 3.20 -25.10
C LYS A 595 6.87 4.15 -24.97
N SER A 596 7.31 4.74 -26.08
CA SER A 596 8.51 5.60 -26.09
C SER A 596 8.31 6.89 -25.30
N ASN A 597 7.17 7.54 -25.47
CA ASN A 597 6.81 8.75 -24.73
C ASN A 597 6.57 8.45 -23.25
N ALA A 598 5.93 7.32 -22.92
CA ALA A 598 5.76 6.88 -21.54
C ALA A 598 7.12 6.66 -20.85
N ALA A 599 8.09 6.08 -21.57
CA ALA A 599 9.44 5.91 -21.08
C ALA A 599 10.12 7.27 -20.83
N ALA A 600 10.07 8.18 -21.81
CA ALA A 600 10.69 9.50 -21.71
C ALA A 600 10.10 10.32 -20.56
N PHE A 601 8.78 10.36 -20.42
CA PHE A 601 8.09 11.04 -19.31
C PHE A 601 8.55 10.51 -17.95
N PHE A 602 8.64 9.18 -17.81
CA PHE A 602 9.07 8.53 -16.58
C PHE A 602 10.55 8.86 -16.26
N VAL A 603 11.46 8.73 -17.23
CA VAL A 603 12.89 9.06 -17.08
C VAL A 603 13.06 10.54 -16.68
N ASP A 604 12.46 11.46 -17.44
CA ASP A 604 12.62 12.90 -17.23
C ASP A 604 12.01 13.34 -15.89
N GLY A 605 10.90 12.72 -15.48
CA GLY A 605 10.29 12.92 -14.18
C GLY A 605 11.23 12.55 -13.04
N PHE A 606 11.84 11.37 -13.08
CA PHE A 606 12.82 10.95 -12.07
C PHE A 606 14.07 11.81 -12.06
N ASN A 607 14.58 12.18 -13.24
CA ASN A 607 15.73 13.09 -13.35
C ASN A 607 15.45 14.42 -12.65
N ARG A 608 14.26 14.99 -12.87
CA ARG A 608 13.83 16.23 -12.20
C ARG A 608 13.75 16.06 -10.69
N VAL A 609 13.12 14.99 -10.22
CA VAL A 609 12.97 14.72 -8.77
C VAL A 609 14.33 14.54 -8.10
N PHE A 610 15.20 13.66 -8.60
CA PHE A 610 16.49 13.39 -7.99
C PHE A 610 17.47 14.56 -8.12
N SER A 611 17.41 15.33 -9.21
CA SER A 611 18.14 16.58 -9.32
C SER A 611 17.71 17.55 -8.23
N ARG A 612 16.40 17.71 -8.01
CA ARG A 612 15.87 18.63 -7.00
C ARG A 612 16.19 18.20 -5.56
N ILE A 613 16.09 16.91 -5.26
CA ILE A 613 16.53 16.37 -3.96
C ILE A 613 18.00 16.71 -3.73
N ARG A 614 18.86 16.55 -4.75
CA ARG A 614 20.29 16.82 -4.62
C ARG A 614 20.60 18.27 -4.24
N HIS A 615 19.87 19.23 -4.80
CA HIS A 615 20.07 20.65 -4.48
C HIS A 615 19.81 20.97 -3.01
N GLY A 616 18.91 20.25 -2.35
CA GLY A 616 18.59 20.42 -0.92
C GLY A 616 19.22 19.37 0.00
N ALA A 617 20.03 18.45 -0.54
CA ALA A 617 20.51 17.28 0.19
C ALA A 617 21.43 17.66 1.35
N ASN A 618 21.21 17.02 2.50
CA ASN A 618 22.17 17.05 3.60
C ASN A 618 23.40 16.20 3.22
N PRO A 619 24.62 16.76 3.12
CA PRO A 619 25.81 16.00 2.75
C PRO A 619 26.28 15.01 3.82
N ASP A 620 25.86 15.18 5.08
CA ASP A 620 26.28 14.34 6.20
C ASP A 620 25.51 13.01 6.26
N VAL A 621 24.29 12.99 5.72
CA VAL A 621 23.38 11.84 5.77
C VAL A 621 23.06 11.38 4.34
N PRO A 622 23.32 10.11 3.97
CA PRO A 622 22.99 9.61 2.64
C PRO A 622 21.47 9.59 2.45
N MET A 623 21.00 9.85 1.23
CA MET A 623 19.62 9.55 0.84
C MET A 623 19.45 8.03 0.73
N THR A 624 18.27 7.50 1.06
CA THR A 624 17.95 6.10 0.80
C THR A 624 16.78 5.95 -0.19
N VAL A 625 16.93 5.05 -1.15
CA VAL A 625 15.92 4.80 -2.19
C VAL A 625 15.61 3.31 -2.26
N TYR A 626 14.33 2.96 -2.08
CA TYR A 626 13.85 1.59 -2.25
C TYR A 626 13.59 1.29 -3.73
N TYR A 627 13.83 0.05 -4.13
CA TYR A 627 13.51 -0.41 -5.47
C TYR A 627 13.19 -1.91 -5.51
N ALA A 628 12.15 -2.35 -6.21
CA ALA A 628 11.79 -3.77 -6.34
C ALA A 628 12.38 -4.41 -7.61
N TYR A 629 13.05 -5.56 -7.47
CA TYR A 629 13.62 -6.33 -8.59
C TYR A 629 12.71 -7.50 -9.00
N LYS A 630 12.44 -7.68 -10.30
CA LYS A 630 11.70 -8.86 -10.84
C LYS A 630 12.66 -9.82 -11.56
N GLN A 631 12.72 -11.06 -11.09
CA GLN A 631 13.66 -12.10 -11.56
C GLN A 631 13.33 -12.71 -12.95
N GLN A 632 12.15 -12.47 -13.53
CA GLN A 632 11.80 -12.99 -14.86
C GLN A 632 12.60 -12.35 -16.01
N ASP A 633 13.43 -11.35 -15.71
CA ASP A 633 14.14 -10.50 -16.66
C ASP A 633 15.44 -11.12 -17.26
N THR A 634 15.81 -12.36 -16.91
CA THR A 634 17.08 -12.98 -17.37
C THR A 634 16.95 -14.13 -18.37
N ARG A 635 15.73 -14.61 -18.71
CA ARG A 635 15.56 -15.82 -19.56
C ARG A 635 15.33 -15.55 -21.06
N GLY A 636 15.39 -14.31 -21.52
CA GLY A 636 15.24 -13.97 -22.95
C GLY A 636 16.44 -13.18 -23.47
N ALA A 637 17.29 -13.81 -24.28
CA ALA A 637 18.25 -13.09 -25.10
C ALA A 637 17.48 -12.13 -26.05
N GLY A 638 17.53 -10.82 -25.79
CA GLY A 638 17.08 -9.79 -26.73
C GLY A 638 16.20 -8.65 -26.20
N THR A 639 15.61 -8.74 -25.01
CA THR A 639 14.79 -7.64 -24.44
C THR A 639 15.28 -7.26 -23.05
N SER A 640 16.30 -6.40 -22.99
CA SER A 640 16.83 -5.85 -21.75
C SER A 640 15.80 -4.97 -21.04
N SER A 641 15.56 -5.27 -19.76
CA SER A 641 14.77 -4.52 -18.77
C SER A 641 14.92 -2.99 -18.89
N THR A 642 13.80 -2.26 -19.01
CA THR A 642 13.77 -0.79 -19.17
C THR A 642 13.63 -0.04 -17.84
N GLY A 643 13.11 -0.65 -16.77
CA GLY A 643 12.78 0.05 -15.52
C GLY A 643 13.98 0.30 -14.59
N TRP A 644 14.81 -0.72 -14.35
CA TRP A 644 15.99 -0.65 -13.46
C TRP A 644 17.07 0.30 -13.99
N HIS A 645 17.37 0.20 -15.29
CA HIS A 645 18.32 1.09 -15.95
C HIS A 645 17.89 2.54 -15.84
N THR A 646 16.60 2.81 -16.08
CA THR A 646 16.05 4.17 -16.04
C THR A 646 16.20 4.84 -14.66
N LEU A 647 15.91 4.12 -13.56
CA LEU A 647 16.04 4.72 -12.22
C LEU A 647 17.51 5.01 -11.88
N LEU A 648 18.41 4.06 -12.14
CA LEU A 648 19.84 4.25 -11.91
C LEU A 648 20.43 5.33 -12.82
N ASP A 649 20.06 5.34 -14.10
CA ASP A 649 20.41 6.39 -15.07
C ASP A 649 19.97 7.75 -14.53
N GLY A 650 18.78 7.85 -13.92
CA GLY A 650 18.31 9.11 -13.38
C GLY A 650 19.00 9.55 -12.09
N LEU A 651 19.31 8.62 -11.18
CA LEU A 651 20.13 8.91 -9.99
C LEU A 651 21.54 9.36 -10.40
N ILE A 652 22.21 8.56 -11.24
CA ILE A 652 23.59 8.81 -11.68
C ILE A 652 23.66 10.04 -12.58
N GLY A 653 22.67 10.28 -13.43
CA GLY A 653 22.54 11.45 -14.29
C GLY A 653 22.26 12.74 -13.52
N ALA A 654 21.47 12.67 -12.44
CA ALA A 654 21.35 13.76 -11.46
C ALA A 654 22.62 13.95 -10.60
N GLY A 655 23.63 13.09 -10.81
CA GLY A 655 24.94 13.07 -10.18
C GLY A 655 24.92 12.64 -8.71
N TRP A 656 24.05 11.70 -8.38
CA TRP A 656 24.21 10.89 -7.19
C TRP A 656 25.30 9.83 -7.41
N GLU A 657 26.07 9.56 -6.37
CA GLU A 657 26.91 8.38 -6.22
C GLU A 657 26.18 7.40 -5.31
N ILE A 658 26.20 6.12 -5.67
CA ILE A 658 25.62 5.03 -4.88
C ILE A 658 26.73 4.50 -3.97
N SER A 659 26.62 4.73 -2.66
CA SER A 659 27.64 4.32 -1.70
C SER A 659 27.44 2.89 -1.21
N ALA A 660 26.20 2.39 -1.16
CA ALA A 660 25.90 1.01 -0.81
C ALA A 660 24.54 0.55 -1.36
N THR A 661 24.34 -0.76 -1.36
CA THR A 661 23.13 -1.41 -1.86
C THR A 661 22.81 -2.65 -1.04
N TRP A 662 21.54 -2.85 -0.67
CA TRP A 662 21.15 -3.93 0.23
C TRP A 662 19.95 -4.72 -0.31
N PRO A 663 20.08 -6.04 -0.51
CA PRO A 663 18.95 -6.89 -0.85
C PRO A 663 18.09 -7.13 0.40
N MET A 664 16.85 -6.66 0.37
CA MET A 664 15.88 -6.77 1.46
C MET A 664 14.58 -7.43 0.97
N ARG A 665 14.05 -8.39 1.74
CA ARG A 665 12.86 -9.16 1.39
C ARG A 665 11.58 -8.35 1.64
N SER A 666 11.06 -7.72 0.59
CA SER A 666 9.88 -6.86 0.66
C SER A 666 8.56 -7.55 0.30
N GLU A 667 8.52 -8.57 -0.57
CA GLU A 667 7.26 -9.22 -1.03
C GLU A 667 6.96 -10.58 -0.34
N ARG A 668 5.71 -11.06 -0.42
CA ARG A 668 5.28 -12.38 0.11
C ARG A 668 5.73 -13.48 -0.86
N SER A 669 6.23 -14.60 -0.34
CA SER A 669 6.60 -15.82 -1.09
C SER A 669 5.41 -16.58 -1.71
N GLY A 670 4.30 -15.89 -1.99
CA GLY A 670 3.09 -16.45 -2.56
C GLY A 670 2.22 -15.36 -3.17
N ARG A 671 2.54 -14.96 -4.40
CA ARG A 671 1.54 -14.34 -5.28
C ARG A 671 0.59 -15.45 -5.78
N MET A 672 -0.70 -15.12 -5.93
CA MET A 672 -1.75 -16.02 -6.45
C MET A 672 -1.57 -16.42 -7.94
N LEU A 673 -0.40 -16.20 -8.53
CA LEU A 673 -0.06 -16.58 -9.91
C LEU A 673 1.01 -17.69 -9.99
N SER A 674 1.35 -18.34 -8.88
CA SER A 674 2.42 -19.34 -8.90
C SER A 674 2.22 -20.46 -7.87
N VAL A 675 1.37 -21.44 -8.19
CA VAL A 675 1.74 -22.83 -7.90
C VAL A 675 2.71 -23.22 -9.03
N GLY A 676 4.02 -23.08 -8.79
CA GLY A 676 5.06 -23.58 -9.71
C GLY A 676 6.10 -22.58 -10.24
N THR A 677 5.97 -21.27 -10.00
CA THR A 677 7.00 -20.28 -10.38
C THR A 677 7.60 -19.61 -9.13
N ASN A 678 8.81 -20.04 -8.75
CA ASN A 678 9.64 -19.36 -7.76
C ASN A 678 9.90 -17.91 -8.21
N ALA A 679 9.21 -16.95 -7.61
CA ALA A 679 9.51 -15.54 -7.72
C ALA A 679 9.79 -14.99 -6.32
N LEU A 680 11.06 -15.06 -5.90
CA LEU A 680 11.57 -14.21 -4.82
C LEU A 680 11.66 -12.79 -5.39
N ALA A 681 10.65 -11.96 -5.14
CA ALA A 681 10.72 -10.53 -5.43
C ALA A 681 11.34 -9.82 -4.21
N SER A 682 12.67 -9.82 -4.16
CA SER A 682 13.46 -9.01 -3.24
C SER A 682 13.45 -7.54 -3.71
N SER A 683 13.42 -6.59 -2.79
CA SER A 683 13.77 -5.20 -3.08
C SER A 683 15.25 -4.96 -2.82
N ILE A 684 15.82 -3.97 -3.49
CA ILE A 684 17.14 -3.42 -3.26
C ILE A 684 16.94 -2.04 -2.64
N VAL A 685 17.65 -1.75 -1.55
CA VAL A 685 17.75 -0.41 -0.97
C VAL A 685 19.08 0.18 -1.39
N LEU A 686 19.07 1.37 -1.99
CA LEU A 686 20.26 2.12 -2.37
C LEU A 686 20.55 3.18 -1.31
N ALA A 687 21.79 3.30 -0.86
CA ALA A 687 22.30 4.47 -0.16
C ALA A 687 23.01 5.37 -1.18
N CYS A 688 22.66 6.65 -1.19
CA CYS A 688 23.12 7.60 -2.20
C CYS A 688 23.69 8.86 -1.56
N ARG A 689 24.87 9.29 -1.99
CA ARG A 689 25.47 10.59 -1.64
C ARG A 689 25.58 11.49 -2.87
N PRO A 690 25.55 12.82 -2.70
CA PRO A 690 25.90 13.72 -3.79
C PRO A 690 27.31 13.39 -4.28
N ARG A 691 27.48 13.10 -5.57
CA ARG A 691 28.81 12.87 -6.14
C ARG A 691 29.65 14.15 -6.00
N PRO A 692 30.94 14.06 -5.63
CA PRO A 692 31.80 15.25 -5.59
C PRO A 692 31.84 15.97 -6.96
N LEU A 693 31.88 17.31 -6.94
CA LEU A 693 31.93 18.11 -8.18
C LEU A 693 33.24 17.90 -8.96
N ASP A 694 34.29 17.49 -8.26
CA ASP A 694 35.63 17.16 -8.78
C ASP A 694 35.81 15.66 -9.08
N ALA A 695 34.71 14.88 -9.08
CA ALA A 695 34.76 13.46 -9.41
C ALA A 695 35.43 13.21 -10.77
N GLN A 696 36.47 12.37 -10.78
CA GLN A 696 37.27 12.14 -11.96
C GLN A 696 36.52 11.36 -13.04
N ALA A 697 36.81 11.67 -14.30
CA ALA A 697 36.43 10.82 -15.43
C ALA A 697 37.43 9.67 -15.56
N THR A 698 36.97 8.50 -15.97
CA THR A 698 37.83 7.32 -16.17
C THR A 698 37.61 6.69 -17.53
N THR A 699 38.47 5.73 -17.90
CA THR A 699 38.32 4.92 -19.12
C THR A 699 37.65 3.59 -18.79
N ARG A 700 36.96 2.97 -19.76
CA ARG A 700 36.41 1.61 -19.60
C ARG A 700 37.44 0.61 -19.05
N ARG A 701 38.68 0.66 -19.52
CA ARG A 701 39.75 -0.24 -19.07
C ARG A 701 40.05 -0.06 -17.58
N ALA A 702 40.17 1.19 -17.12
CA ALA A 702 40.42 1.50 -15.72
C ALA A 702 39.20 1.17 -14.83
N PHE A 703 37.98 1.41 -15.32
CA PHE A 703 36.75 0.98 -14.65
C PHE A 703 36.71 -0.54 -14.46
N VAL A 704 36.95 -1.33 -15.50
CA VAL A 704 36.97 -2.81 -15.40
C VAL A 704 38.07 -3.29 -14.46
N ALA A 705 39.23 -2.64 -14.42
CA ALA A 705 40.30 -2.97 -13.48
C ALA A 705 39.88 -2.71 -12.03
N ALA A 706 39.27 -1.56 -11.75
CA ALA A 706 38.72 -1.24 -10.43
C ALA A 706 37.65 -2.25 -10.01
N LEU A 707 36.71 -2.56 -10.92
CA LEU A 707 35.65 -3.53 -10.69
C LEU A 707 36.22 -4.91 -10.30
N LYS A 708 37.21 -5.43 -11.05
CA LYS A 708 37.86 -6.72 -10.75
C LYS A 708 38.61 -6.73 -9.42
N SER A 709 39.14 -5.57 -9.01
CA SER A 709 39.87 -5.46 -7.74
C SER A 709 38.94 -5.39 -6.53
N GLU A 710 37.82 -4.67 -6.65
CA GLU A 710 36.95 -4.32 -5.51
C GLU A 710 35.78 -5.30 -5.32
N LEU A 711 35.22 -5.82 -6.43
CA LEU A 711 34.02 -6.66 -6.41
C LEU A 711 34.19 -7.98 -5.61
N PRO A 712 35.32 -8.72 -5.69
CA PRO A 712 35.50 -9.96 -4.92
C PRO A 712 35.55 -9.75 -3.40
N GLY A 713 36.05 -8.58 -2.94
CA GLY A 713 36.03 -8.20 -1.53
C GLY A 713 34.60 -7.94 -1.06
N ALA A 714 33.92 -7.02 -1.74
CA ALA A 714 32.55 -6.64 -1.41
C ALA A 714 31.56 -7.82 -1.45
N LEU A 715 31.75 -8.77 -2.37
CA LEU A 715 30.94 -9.99 -2.45
C LEU A 715 31.18 -10.95 -1.28
N ARG A 716 32.40 -11.08 -0.78
CA ARG A 716 32.69 -11.91 0.40
C ARG A 716 32.01 -11.34 1.65
N ASP A 717 32.04 -10.02 1.80
CA ASP A 717 31.37 -9.35 2.92
C ASP A 717 29.85 -9.52 2.84
N LEU A 718 29.26 -9.40 1.64
CA LEU A 718 27.84 -9.68 1.41
C LEU A 718 27.47 -11.14 1.68
N LEU A 719 28.29 -12.10 1.24
CA LEU A 719 28.09 -13.54 1.45
C LEU A 719 28.18 -13.96 2.91
N SER A 720 28.97 -13.24 3.72
CA SER A 720 29.04 -13.48 5.18
C SER A 720 27.73 -13.16 5.91
N GLY A 721 26.80 -12.43 5.26
CA GLY A 721 25.49 -12.05 5.77
C GLY A 721 24.33 -13.02 5.47
N ASP A 722 24.61 -14.31 5.22
CA ASP A 722 23.62 -15.35 4.91
C ASP A 722 22.73 -15.05 3.67
N ILE A 723 23.33 -14.52 2.60
CA ILE A 723 22.64 -14.33 1.31
C ILE A 723 22.57 -15.66 0.55
N ALA A 724 21.39 -16.03 0.04
CA ALA A 724 21.22 -17.26 -0.73
C ALA A 724 22.03 -17.20 -2.05
N PRO A 725 22.64 -18.30 -2.52
CA PRO A 725 23.47 -18.30 -3.75
C PRO A 725 22.76 -17.78 -5.01
N VAL A 726 21.43 -17.95 -5.09
CA VAL A 726 20.58 -17.44 -6.18
C VAL A 726 20.52 -15.91 -6.24
N ASP A 727 20.85 -15.24 -5.15
CA ASP A 727 20.86 -13.78 -5.02
C ASP A 727 22.27 -13.20 -5.26
N LEU A 728 23.31 -14.01 -5.50
CA LEU A 728 24.70 -13.54 -5.66
C LEU A 728 24.86 -12.57 -6.85
N ALA A 729 24.27 -12.90 -8.00
CA ALA A 729 24.29 -12.03 -9.16
C ALA A 729 23.56 -10.69 -8.91
N GLN A 730 22.49 -10.71 -8.09
CA GLN A 730 21.79 -9.50 -7.67
C GLN A 730 22.61 -8.70 -6.65
N ALA A 731 23.27 -9.40 -5.72
CA ALA A 731 24.12 -8.81 -4.68
C ALA A 731 25.35 -8.13 -5.29
N ALA A 732 25.88 -8.66 -6.39
CA ALA A 732 27.03 -8.10 -7.11
C ALA A 732 26.75 -6.80 -7.87
N ILE A 733 25.53 -6.63 -8.38
CA ILE A 733 25.11 -5.43 -9.11
C ILE A 733 25.36 -4.19 -8.27
N GLY A 734 25.13 -4.32 -6.97
CA GLY A 734 25.28 -3.30 -5.97
C GLY A 734 26.68 -2.69 -5.83
N PRO A 735 27.67 -3.46 -5.37
CA PRO A 735 29.05 -3.00 -5.33
C PRO A 735 29.59 -2.60 -6.71
N GLY A 736 29.16 -3.29 -7.77
CA GLY A 736 29.55 -2.93 -9.13
C GLY A 736 29.06 -1.54 -9.54
N ILE A 737 27.79 -1.21 -9.26
CA ILE A 737 27.24 0.11 -9.59
C ILE A 737 27.82 1.21 -8.68
N ALA A 738 28.18 0.88 -7.44
CA ALA A 738 28.90 1.81 -6.56
C ALA A 738 30.22 2.27 -7.21
N VAL A 739 31.03 1.32 -7.71
CA VAL A 739 32.29 1.63 -8.44
C VAL A 739 32.03 2.48 -9.68
N PHE A 740 30.96 2.20 -10.43
CA PHE A 740 30.63 2.98 -11.63
C PHE A 740 30.21 4.41 -11.28
N SER A 741 29.33 4.56 -10.29
CA SER A 741 28.65 5.81 -9.95
C SER A 741 29.54 6.85 -9.25
N ARG A 742 30.76 6.50 -8.80
CA ARG A 742 31.71 7.45 -8.22
C ARG A 742 32.42 8.32 -9.25
N TYR A 743 32.51 7.86 -10.50
CA TYR A 743 33.16 8.61 -11.58
C TYR A 743 32.18 9.62 -12.20
N SER A 744 32.66 10.77 -12.67
CA SER A 744 31.80 11.72 -13.40
C SER A 744 31.31 11.16 -14.73
N ARG A 745 32.14 10.36 -15.40
CA ARG A 745 31.81 9.57 -16.61
C ARG A 745 32.84 8.47 -16.84
N VAL A 746 32.43 7.41 -17.51
CA VAL A 746 33.33 6.34 -18.00
C VAL A 746 33.36 6.41 -19.52
N ARG A 747 34.52 6.72 -20.10
CA ARG A 747 34.69 6.86 -21.56
C ARG A 747 34.91 5.51 -22.23
N GLU A 748 34.14 5.25 -23.28
CA GLU A 748 34.32 4.15 -24.22
C GLU A 748 35.48 4.44 -25.20
N SER A 749 35.94 3.40 -25.91
CA SER A 749 37.02 3.52 -26.90
C SER A 749 36.67 4.40 -28.10
N ASP A 750 35.38 4.54 -28.40
CA ASP A 750 34.86 5.41 -29.47
C ASP A 750 34.67 6.87 -29.01
N GLY A 751 35.00 7.18 -27.75
CA GLY A 751 34.87 8.51 -27.15
C GLY A 751 33.49 8.82 -26.57
N SER A 752 32.51 7.92 -26.70
CA SER A 752 31.19 8.05 -26.07
C SER A 752 31.28 7.79 -24.55
N ASP A 753 30.23 8.21 -23.82
CA ASP A 753 30.08 7.87 -22.40
C ASP A 753 29.35 6.53 -22.28
N MET A 754 29.92 5.62 -21.50
CA MET A 754 29.33 4.32 -21.19
C MET A 754 27.98 4.52 -20.48
N SER A 755 26.95 3.85 -20.98
CA SER A 755 25.63 3.86 -20.36
C SER A 755 25.60 3.02 -19.08
N VAL A 756 24.66 3.29 -18.15
CA VAL A 756 24.46 2.43 -16.97
C VAL A 756 24.14 1.00 -17.39
N ARG A 757 23.38 0.82 -18.47
CA ARG A 757 23.09 -0.50 -19.05
C ARG A 757 24.37 -1.25 -19.41
N ASP A 758 25.31 -0.62 -20.09
CA ASP A 758 26.57 -1.26 -20.49
C ASP A 758 27.45 -1.55 -19.27
N ALA A 759 27.48 -0.65 -18.29
CA ALA A 759 28.17 -0.88 -17.02
C ALA A 759 27.64 -2.13 -16.30
N LEU A 760 26.32 -2.31 -16.24
CA LEU A 760 25.68 -3.48 -15.61
C LEU A 760 25.96 -4.78 -16.35
N LEU A 761 26.03 -4.75 -17.68
CA LEU A 761 26.47 -5.91 -18.47
C LEU A 761 27.91 -6.31 -18.13
N LEU A 762 28.80 -5.33 -17.96
CA LEU A 762 30.19 -5.58 -17.54
C LEU A 762 30.28 -6.10 -16.10
N ILE A 763 29.47 -5.57 -15.18
CA ILE A 763 29.38 -6.05 -13.80
C ILE A 763 28.98 -7.52 -13.77
N ASN A 764 27.91 -7.89 -14.48
CA ASN A 764 27.47 -9.27 -14.57
C ASN A 764 28.51 -10.18 -15.22
N ALA A 765 29.19 -9.74 -16.28
CA ALA A 765 30.23 -10.52 -16.94
C ALA A 765 31.43 -10.80 -16.02
N THR A 766 31.75 -9.87 -15.12
CA THR A 766 32.87 -9.99 -14.16
C THR A 766 32.59 -11.00 -13.03
N LEU A 767 31.36 -11.51 -12.91
CA LEU A 767 30.98 -12.52 -11.92
C LEU A 767 31.14 -13.95 -12.42
N VAL A 768 31.13 -14.14 -13.75
CA VAL A 768 31.10 -15.45 -14.39
C VAL A 768 32.50 -15.89 -14.84
N GLY A 769 33.47 -14.98 -14.89
CA GLY A 769 34.87 -15.25 -15.23
C GLY A 769 35.81 -14.67 -14.20
#